data_AF-A0A0K8UY57-F1
#
_entry.id   AF-A0A0K8UY57-F1
#
_cell.length_a   1.000
_cell.length_b   1.000
_cell.length_c   1.000
_cell.angle_alpha   90.00
_cell.angle_beta   90.00
_cell.angle_gamma   90.00
#
_symmetry.space_group_name_H-M   'P 1'
#
loop_
_entity.id
_entity.type
_entity.pdbx_description
1 polymer ?
#
loop_
_entity_poly.entity_id
_entity_poly.type
_entity_poly.pdbx_seq_one_letter_code
_entity_poly.pdbx_strand_id
1 'polypeptide(L)'
;MCRNIKYILLLLSAVLFFGLVVSSTDKADPYKILGIVNHATVQDIRRAYKHLVRVWHPDKNEHPDANKIFVKIKQAYELLSDPDRRRMYDQHGISSEDSHFFAAASDFYRKTSSEQFENFFGKQFNADSDISFYHRISITIKNYEKKILPNSKFTPYIVMFYNDWCFRCTRLISVFKRLIDALEPLGINFAAVNAAYEPGLVKKSGVSSIPSLVLILGGHCYIYRENVYTLPKIKEFIRKKMPYSIIQRIYDNNVEDFLGGWIDNRVRALILEPRNKTRLRYLISAYSFQYRVAFGFIDLNDSRSEQIQKLFKVSLNRDTLLMFNEDSRRPRAKISLPEIPVQTLNDIISSNQYLSLPRLSSQQVMEGVCPAEWSQPRKRLCVILITENNDSHNFARTAFRNIALHAEYSIERVRFAYIFKEKQKEFITTISKGAEADRLCPIVIIWRYDQTHIKYEWVKGSDLNMDFNLYDSNEQFINLTRRYIDNTIQRLLRTSETFSYDTFVKNLFDEHAQSLINRWLSKVEYISEYLIDNLEKEHVLALLSLLGTIVFMFAVGYVMVYFVRVEEENLKQKGHLNGGNSTSLKQSRSPPELKLHELRAEKYNGMVRLLKPGCRTIILITDIKTRPKLIPSFHKAVWPYRKSKTLLFGHMLIEKGLLWYSELLRLSLCESKTFKINPRNCVGTVIALNGHRKYFCMYHAKHPETNNDRKRLMKMKKHLERDTTDPEIGAFVEVNSDESDCEQKILLEENLLDGLSNWLDRLFEGSTHRYSVNYWPDFPTK
;
A
#
# COMPACT_ATOMS: atom_id res chain seq x y z
N MET A 1 -74.18 15.99 -5.85
CA MET A 1 -72.80 15.65 -5.48
C MET A 1 -71.89 15.24 -6.66
N CYS A 2 -72.34 15.24 -7.93
CA CYS A 2 -71.50 14.92 -9.11
C CYS A 2 -71.01 16.13 -9.93
N ARG A 3 -71.29 17.36 -9.50
CA ARG A 3 -71.00 18.59 -10.27
C ARG A 3 -69.69 19.28 -9.85
N ASN A 4 -69.19 19.01 -8.64
CA ASN A 4 -67.94 19.58 -8.12
C ASN A 4 -66.68 18.77 -8.52
N ILE A 5 -66.82 17.49 -8.86
CA ILE A 5 -65.69 16.64 -9.27
C ILE A 5 -65.22 16.98 -10.69
N LYS A 6 -66.13 17.40 -11.58
CA LYS A 6 -65.76 17.87 -12.94
C LYS A 6 -64.97 19.18 -12.92
N TYR A 7 -65.30 20.11 -12.02
CA TYR A 7 -64.56 21.36 -11.87
C TYR A 7 -63.17 21.16 -11.26
N ILE A 8 -63.03 20.22 -10.32
CA ILE A 8 -61.73 19.86 -9.73
C ILE A 8 -60.84 19.15 -10.75
N LEU A 9 -61.38 18.26 -11.60
CA LEU A 9 -60.62 17.62 -12.68
C LEU A 9 -60.23 18.58 -13.81
N LEU A 10 -61.08 19.57 -14.13
CA LEU A 10 -60.78 20.62 -15.12
C LEU A 10 -59.75 21.64 -14.61
N LEU A 11 -59.76 21.96 -13.30
CA LEU A 11 -58.72 22.78 -12.67
C LEU A 11 -57.38 22.03 -12.58
N LEU A 12 -57.40 20.73 -12.28
CA LEU A 12 -56.20 19.89 -12.29
C LEU A 12 -55.64 19.69 -13.71
N SER A 13 -56.49 19.54 -14.74
CA SER A 13 -56.02 19.44 -16.13
C SER A 13 -55.54 20.79 -16.68
N ALA A 14 -56.14 21.91 -16.29
CA ALA A 14 -55.67 23.25 -16.67
C ALA A 14 -54.32 23.59 -16.01
N VAL A 15 -54.09 23.18 -14.74
CA VAL A 15 -52.81 23.37 -14.05
C VAL A 15 -51.71 22.43 -14.60
N LEU A 16 -52.09 21.23 -15.09
CA LEU A 16 -51.16 20.32 -15.79
C LEU A 16 -50.85 20.73 -17.24
N PHE A 17 -51.75 21.46 -17.92
CA PHE A 17 -51.53 21.93 -19.29
C PHE A 17 -50.85 23.31 -19.36
N PHE A 18 -51.00 24.16 -18.33
CA PHE A 18 -50.29 25.46 -18.24
C PHE A 18 -48.84 25.33 -17.74
N GLY A 19 -48.43 24.15 -17.27
CA GLY A 19 -47.04 23.84 -16.88
C GLY A 19 -46.11 23.48 -18.04
N LEU A 20 -46.62 23.42 -19.29
CA LEU A 20 -45.87 23.03 -20.48
C LEU A 20 -45.98 24.06 -21.64
N VAL A 21 -46.18 25.34 -21.31
CA VAL A 21 -45.79 26.43 -22.23
C VAL A 21 -44.41 26.91 -21.81
N VAL A 22 -43.43 26.27 -22.43
CA VAL A 22 -42.12 26.79 -22.83
C VAL A 22 -41.97 28.29 -22.55
N SER A 23 -41.36 28.63 -21.41
CA SER A 23 -40.52 29.82 -21.34
C SER A 23 -39.24 29.49 -22.12
N SER A 24 -39.25 29.74 -23.43
CA SER A 24 -38.02 29.94 -24.19
C SER A 24 -37.44 31.27 -23.73
N THR A 25 -36.82 31.25 -22.55
CA THR A 25 -35.74 32.20 -22.27
C THR A 25 -34.67 31.88 -23.30
N ASP A 26 -34.32 32.87 -24.12
CA ASP A 26 -33.32 32.80 -25.17
C ASP A 26 -31.93 32.57 -24.53
N LYS A 27 -31.69 31.33 -24.08
CA LYS A 27 -30.41 30.87 -23.57
C LYS A 27 -29.57 30.52 -24.79
N ALA A 28 -28.78 31.51 -25.21
CA ALA A 28 -27.94 31.43 -26.40
C ALA A 28 -27.08 30.15 -26.41
N ASP A 29 -27.25 29.37 -27.47
CA ASP A 29 -26.52 28.13 -27.72
C ASP A 29 -24.99 28.41 -27.82
N PRO A 30 -24.16 27.82 -26.95
CA PRO A 30 -22.72 28.08 -26.88
C PRO A 30 -21.99 27.67 -28.17
N TYR A 31 -22.50 26.69 -28.90
CA TYR A 31 -21.93 26.30 -30.19
C TYR A 31 -22.17 27.38 -31.25
N LYS A 32 -23.36 28.00 -31.24
CA LYS A 32 -23.69 29.12 -32.13
C LYS A 32 -22.92 30.39 -31.77
N ILE A 33 -22.69 30.66 -30.48
CA ILE A 33 -21.90 31.82 -30.03
C ILE A 33 -20.45 31.73 -30.55
N LEU A 34 -19.86 30.53 -30.54
CA LEU A 34 -18.51 30.31 -31.07
C LEU A 34 -18.49 30.06 -32.59
N GLY A 35 -19.64 29.93 -33.25
CA GLY A 35 -19.74 29.68 -34.69
C GLY A 35 -19.23 28.29 -35.12
N ILE A 36 -19.40 27.28 -34.28
CA ILE A 36 -18.88 25.92 -34.48
C ILE A 36 -19.99 24.88 -34.39
N VAL A 37 -19.77 23.71 -35.00
CA VAL A 37 -20.71 22.58 -34.97
C VAL A 37 -20.54 21.72 -33.71
N ASN A 38 -21.60 21.05 -33.28
CA ASN A 38 -21.64 20.28 -32.02
C ASN A 38 -20.63 19.10 -31.98
N HIS A 39 -20.06 18.70 -33.11
CA HIS A 39 -19.00 17.68 -33.22
C HIS A 39 -17.59 18.27 -33.43
N ALA A 40 -17.41 19.59 -33.24
CA ALA A 40 -16.11 20.25 -33.38
C ALA A 40 -15.08 19.72 -32.37
N THR A 41 -13.82 19.59 -32.81
CA THR A 41 -12.74 19.15 -31.92
C THR A 41 -12.33 20.26 -30.95
N VAL A 42 -11.65 19.90 -29.85
CA VAL A 42 -11.12 20.89 -28.87
C VAL A 42 -10.17 21.90 -29.52
N GLN A 43 -9.46 21.49 -30.58
CA GLN A 43 -8.60 22.38 -31.35
C GLN A 43 -9.39 23.41 -32.13
N ASP A 44 -10.51 23.03 -32.72
CA ASP A 44 -11.39 23.93 -33.49
C ASP A 44 -12.09 24.94 -32.57
N ILE A 45 -12.53 24.50 -31.38
CA ILE A 45 -13.09 25.36 -30.32
C ILE A 45 -12.08 26.45 -29.91
N ARG A 46 -10.81 26.07 -29.70
CA ARG A 46 -9.73 27.01 -29.36
C ARG A 46 -9.40 28.00 -30.47
N ARG A 47 -9.44 27.55 -31.73
CA ARG A 47 -9.21 28.44 -32.89
C ARG A 47 -10.35 29.45 -33.02
N ALA A 48 -11.59 29.01 -32.93
CA ALA A 48 -12.77 29.87 -32.99
C ALA A 48 -12.77 30.92 -31.88
N TYR A 49 -12.47 30.53 -30.64
CA TYR A 49 -12.35 31.46 -29.51
C TYR A 49 -11.25 32.50 -29.73
N LYS A 50 -10.04 32.09 -30.15
CA LYS A 50 -8.94 33.03 -30.41
C LYS A 50 -9.26 34.03 -31.51
N HIS A 51 -9.99 33.61 -32.54
CA HIS A 51 -10.46 34.48 -33.60
C HIS A 51 -11.47 35.50 -33.06
N LEU A 52 -12.51 35.03 -32.37
CA LEU A 52 -13.59 35.87 -31.85
C LEU A 52 -13.14 36.86 -30.76
N VAL A 53 -12.20 36.47 -29.90
CA VAL A 53 -11.59 37.36 -28.88
C VAL A 53 -10.82 38.51 -29.52
N ARG A 54 -10.15 38.28 -30.66
CA ARG A 54 -9.44 39.35 -31.39
C ARG A 54 -10.42 40.30 -32.07
N VAL A 55 -11.52 39.78 -32.60
CA VAL A 55 -12.55 40.56 -33.30
C VAL A 55 -13.40 41.38 -32.33
N TRP A 56 -13.76 40.82 -31.17
CA TRP A 56 -14.69 41.43 -30.20
C TRP A 56 -13.99 41.95 -28.94
N HIS A 57 -12.67 42.19 -28.98
CA HIS A 57 -11.95 42.73 -27.83
C HIS A 57 -12.45 44.15 -27.51
N PRO A 58 -12.86 44.45 -26.26
CA PRO A 58 -13.46 45.74 -25.91
C PRO A 58 -12.51 46.93 -26.15
N ASP A 59 -11.20 46.71 -26.05
CA ASP A 59 -10.20 47.77 -26.29
C ASP A 59 -9.85 48.00 -27.77
N LYS A 60 -10.24 47.08 -28.67
CA LYS A 60 -9.90 47.16 -30.10
C LYS A 60 -11.12 47.30 -31.01
N ASN A 61 -12.31 47.10 -30.47
CA ASN A 61 -13.57 47.16 -31.20
C ASN A 61 -14.49 48.17 -30.53
N GLU A 62 -14.82 49.23 -31.25
CA GLU A 62 -15.63 50.37 -30.78
C GLU A 62 -17.14 50.08 -30.78
N HIS A 63 -17.56 48.85 -31.12
CA HIS A 63 -18.98 48.49 -31.14
C HIS A 63 -19.60 48.57 -29.73
N PRO A 64 -20.78 49.21 -29.54
CA PRO A 64 -21.38 49.44 -28.23
C PRO A 64 -21.71 48.14 -27.46
N ASP A 65 -21.96 47.05 -28.19
CA ASP A 65 -22.20 45.72 -27.61
C ASP A 65 -20.96 44.79 -27.58
N ALA A 66 -19.77 45.27 -27.96
CA ALA A 66 -18.55 44.45 -27.99
C ALA A 66 -18.27 43.79 -26.63
N ASN A 67 -18.45 44.52 -25.53
CA ASN A 67 -18.27 44.00 -24.19
C ASN A 67 -19.27 42.86 -23.86
N LYS A 68 -20.54 43.02 -24.22
CA LYS A 68 -21.57 41.98 -23.98
C LYS A 68 -21.31 40.72 -24.81
N ILE A 69 -20.91 40.89 -26.07
CA ILE A 69 -20.61 39.79 -26.98
C ILE A 69 -19.34 39.07 -26.53
N PHE A 70 -18.32 39.80 -26.07
CA PHE A 70 -17.09 39.26 -25.51
C PHE A 70 -17.34 38.36 -24.29
N VAL A 71 -18.21 38.81 -23.37
CA VAL A 71 -18.62 38.01 -22.21
C VAL A 71 -19.30 36.72 -22.65
N LYS A 72 -20.21 36.76 -23.63
CA LYS A 72 -20.88 35.56 -24.17
C LYS A 72 -19.89 34.59 -24.83
N ILE A 73 -18.94 35.09 -25.62
CA ILE A 73 -17.89 34.28 -26.24
C ILE A 73 -17.05 33.56 -25.19
N LYS A 74 -16.69 34.26 -24.11
CA LYS A 74 -15.91 33.70 -23.00
C LYS A 74 -16.68 32.60 -22.27
N GLN A 75 -17.97 32.82 -21.98
CA GLN A 75 -18.84 31.84 -21.34
C GLN A 75 -19.02 30.58 -22.19
N ALA A 76 -19.24 30.74 -23.50
CA ALA A 76 -19.38 29.61 -24.42
C ALA A 76 -18.08 28.78 -24.52
N TYR A 77 -16.91 29.44 -24.54
CA TYR A 77 -15.62 28.75 -24.53
C TYR A 77 -15.35 28.01 -23.22
N GLU A 78 -15.69 28.59 -22.07
CA GLU A 78 -15.49 27.94 -20.77
C GLU A 78 -16.30 26.63 -20.66
N LEU A 79 -17.53 26.64 -21.16
CA LEU A 79 -18.41 25.47 -21.15
C LEU A 79 -17.95 24.38 -22.13
N LEU A 80 -17.53 24.77 -23.35
CA LEU A 80 -17.19 23.82 -24.42
C LEU A 80 -15.74 23.33 -24.39
N SER A 81 -14.84 24.02 -23.69
CA SER A 81 -13.41 23.66 -23.63
C SER A 81 -13.10 22.47 -22.72
N ASP A 82 -13.95 22.19 -21.73
CA ASP A 82 -13.85 21.04 -20.83
C ASP A 82 -14.70 19.87 -21.36
N PRO A 83 -14.11 18.68 -21.63
CA PRO A 83 -14.83 17.56 -22.19
C PRO A 83 -15.93 17.02 -21.29
N ASP A 84 -15.77 17.10 -19.96
CA ASP A 84 -16.76 16.59 -19.01
C ASP A 84 -17.92 17.57 -18.87
N ARG A 85 -17.66 18.88 -18.82
CA ARG A 85 -18.70 19.93 -18.81
C ARG A 85 -19.47 19.99 -20.14
N ARG A 86 -18.76 19.86 -21.27
CA ARG A 86 -19.38 19.75 -22.60
C ARG A 86 -20.29 18.52 -22.68
N ARG A 87 -19.83 17.37 -22.19
CA ARG A 87 -20.64 16.15 -22.14
C ARG A 87 -21.88 16.29 -21.27
N MET A 88 -21.74 16.93 -20.10
CA MET A 88 -22.87 17.23 -19.20
C MET A 88 -23.88 18.17 -19.88
N TYR A 89 -23.40 19.22 -20.55
CA TYR A 89 -24.23 20.13 -21.34
C TYR A 89 -24.95 19.42 -22.51
N ASP A 90 -24.23 18.60 -23.26
CA ASP A 90 -24.77 17.84 -24.40
C ASP A 90 -25.80 16.77 -23.95
N GLN A 91 -25.67 16.24 -22.71
CA GLN A 91 -26.56 15.22 -22.15
C GLN A 91 -27.78 15.79 -21.41
N HIS A 92 -27.63 16.90 -20.71
CA HIS A 92 -28.62 17.39 -19.75
C HIS A 92 -29.08 18.84 -20.00
N GLY A 93 -28.45 19.57 -20.93
CA GLY A 93 -28.66 21.02 -21.06
C GLY A 93 -28.16 21.80 -19.83
N ILE A 94 -28.54 23.07 -19.71
CA ILE A 94 -28.15 23.92 -18.57
C ILE A 94 -29.02 23.58 -17.36
N SER A 95 -28.47 22.86 -16.37
CA SER A 95 -29.13 22.58 -15.09
C SER A 95 -29.20 23.81 -14.19
N SER A 96 -30.21 23.89 -13.33
CA SER A 96 -30.46 25.03 -12.43
C SER A 96 -29.32 25.34 -11.45
N GLU A 97 -28.47 24.36 -11.13
CA GLU A 97 -27.31 24.56 -10.24
C GLU A 97 -26.22 25.44 -10.86
N ASP A 98 -26.07 25.44 -12.18
CA ASP A 98 -25.12 26.33 -12.87
C ASP A 98 -25.58 27.79 -12.83
N SER A 99 -26.90 28.03 -12.79
CA SER A 99 -27.47 29.39 -12.85
C SER A 99 -27.10 30.26 -11.64
N HIS A 100 -26.89 29.67 -10.46
CA HIS A 100 -26.41 30.37 -9.26
C HIS A 100 -24.93 30.75 -9.35
N PHE A 101 -24.10 29.95 -10.02
CA PHE A 101 -22.69 30.29 -10.32
C PHE A 101 -22.60 31.40 -11.38
N PHE A 102 -23.49 31.39 -12.38
CA PHE A 102 -23.57 32.42 -13.42
C PHE A 102 -24.07 33.79 -12.90
N ALA A 103 -24.98 33.82 -11.93
CA ALA A 103 -25.50 35.06 -11.34
C ALA A 103 -24.51 35.75 -10.38
N ALA A 104 -23.76 34.98 -9.57
CA ALA A 104 -22.78 35.54 -8.65
C ALA A 104 -21.57 36.17 -9.35
N ALA A 105 -21.23 35.68 -10.56
CA ALA A 105 -20.21 36.28 -11.41
C ALA A 105 -20.69 37.62 -12.02
N SER A 106 -21.94 37.68 -12.46
CA SER A 106 -22.56 38.87 -13.11
C SER A 106 -22.48 40.14 -12.27
N ASP A 107 -22.72 40.07 -10.96
CA ASP A 107 -22.73 41.25 -10.08
C ASP A 107 -21.34 41.80 -9.77
N PHE A 108 -20.29 40.98 -9.88
CA PHE A 108 -18.90 41.41 -9.72
C PHE A 108 -18.38 42.19 -10.95
N TYR A 109 -18.90 41.89 -12.16
CA TYR A 109 -18.42 42.49 -13.42
C TYR A 109 -19.09 43.81 -13.79
N ARG A 110 -20.14 44.24 -13.08
CA ARG A 110 -20.87 45.49 -13.43
C ARG A 110 -20.23 46.76 -12.84
N LYS A 111 -19.24 46.64 -11.96
CA LYS A 111 -18.78 47.78 -11.12
C LYS A 111 -17.29 48.13 -11.15
N THR A 112 -16.48 47.56 -12.04
CA THR A 112 -15.01 47.73 -11.92
C THR A 112 -14.33 48.02 -13.25
N SER A 113 -13.65 49.17 -13.31
CA SER A 113 -12.90 49.70 -14.44
C SER A 113 -11.57 48.97 -14.70
N SER A 114 -11.10 49.09 -15.94
CA SER A 114 -9.95 48.40 -16.55
C SER A 114 -8.63 48.47 -15.74
N GLU A 115 -8.38 49.49 -14.94
CA GLU A 115 -7.10 49.66 -14.23
C GLU A 115 -6.93 48.77 -12.97
N GLN A 116 -8.02 48.23 -12.41
CA GLN A 116 -7.91 47.18 -11.39
C GLN A 116 -7.75 45.78 -12.01
N PHE A 117 -7.93 45.63 -13.32
CA PHE A 117 -7.73 44.36 -14.02
C PHE A 117 -6.24 44.03 -14.17
N GLU A 118 -5.39 45.03 -14.43
CA GLU A 118 -3.93 44.84 -14.38
C GLU A 118 -3.42 44.61 -12.96
N ASN A 119 -4.06 45.20 -11.93
CA ASN A 119 -3.73 44.91 -10.54
C ASN A 119 -4.32 43.57 -10.03
N PHE A 120 -5.38 43.05 -10.64
CA PHE A 120 -5.97 41.74 -10.32
C PHE A 120 -5.25 40.61 -11.07
N PHE A 121 -4.94 40.78 -12.36
CA PHE A 121 -4.08 39.85 -13.09
C PHE A 121 -2.62 39.97 -12.66
N GLY A 122 -2.12 41.16 -12.32
CA GLY A 122 -0.77 41.36 -11.78
C GLY A 122 -0.58 40.87 -10.34
N LYS A 123 -1.64 40.77 -9.53
CA LYS A 123 -1.58 40.18 -8.17
C LYS A 123 -2.07 38.74 -8.08
N GLN A 124 -2.81 38.25 -9.07
CA GLN A 124 -3.27 36.85 -9.11
C GLN A 124 -2.49 35.98 -10.10
N PHE A 125 -1.73 36.58 -11.04
CA PHE A 125 -0.62 35.92 -11.76
C PHE A 125 0.76 36.22 -11.16
N ASN A 126 0.85 37.02 -10.10
CA ASN A 126 1.86 36.83 -9.05
C ASN A 126 1.45 35.69 -8.08
N ALA A 127 0.87 34.61 -8.62
CA ALA A 127 0.84 33.31 -7.98
C ALA A 127 2.14 32.52 -8.24
N ASP A 128 3.26 33.24 -8.41
CA ASP A 128 4.58 32.65 -8.58
C ASP A 128 5.24 32.20 -7.25
N SER A 129 4.49 32.22 -6.14
CA SER A 129 5.02 31.86 -4.80
C SER A 129 4.33 30.72 -4.05
N ASP A 130 3.24 30.13 -4.57
CA ASP A 130 2.46 29.16 -3.80
C ASP A 130 2.62 27.71 -4.26
N ILE A 131 2.38 27.32 -5.52
CA ILE A 131 2.68 25.93 -5.94
C ILE A 131 4.19 25.70 -6.02
N SER A 132 4.96 26.75 -6.34
CA SER A 132 6.43 26.76 -6.25
C SER A 132 6.92 26.38 -4.85
N PHE A 133 6.15 26.67 -3.79
CA PHE A 133 6.46 26.18 -2.44
C PHE A 133 6.53 24.65 -2.38
N TYR A 134 5.52 23.95 -2.91
CA TYR A 134 5.53 22.49 -2.94
C TYR A 134 6.64 21.94 -3.84
N HIS A 135 6.98 22.61 -4.94
CA HIS A 135 8.12 22.20 -5.77
C HIS A 135 9.45 22.32 -5.01
N ARG A 136 9.66 23.37 -4.20
CA ARG A 136 10.89 23.57 -3.42
C ARG A 136 11.14 22.44 -2.41
N ILE A 137 10.08 21.93 -1.79
CA ILE A 137 10.14 20.82 -0.83
C ILE A 137 9.78 19.46 -1.46
N SER A 138 9.72 19.40 -2.81
CA SER A 138 9.32 18.19 -3.50
C SER A 138 10.41 17.12 -3.42
N ILE A 139 9.99 15.86 -3.28
CA ILE A 139 10.90 14.72 -3.18
C ILE A 139 10.60 13.69 -4.27
N THR A 140 11.67 13.04 -4.73
CA THR A 140 11.60 11.91 -5.67
C THR A 140 11.57 10.58 -4.92
N ILE A 141 11.19 9.51 -5.62
CA ILE A 141 11.19 8.16 -5.04
C ILE A 141 12.59 7.73 -4.56
N LYS A 142 13.65 8.12 -5.27
CA LYS A 142 15.05 7.83 -4.88
C LYS A 142 15.42 8.53 -3.56
N ASN A 143 15.01 9.79 -3.40
CA ASN A 143 15.27 10.54 -2.17
C ASN A 143 14.46 9.97 -1.00
N TYR A 144 13.21 9.58 -1.26
CA TYR A 144 12.36 8.91 -0.28
C TYR A 144 12.99 7.64 0.28
N GLU A 145 13.50 6.75 -0.59
CA GLU A 145 14.09 5.48 -0.15
C GLU A 145 15.45 5.64 0.53
N LYS A 146 16.29 6.55 0.04
CA LYS A 146 17.65 6.72 0.57
C LYS A 146 17.72 7.58 1.83
N LYS A 147 16.86 8.61 1.96
CA LYS A 147 16.93 9.57 3.08
C LYS A 147 15.75 9.44 4.02
N ILE A 148 14.52 9.53 3.52
CA ILE A 148 13.33 9.64 4.39
C ILE A 148 13.02 8.33 5.10
N LEU A 149 13.01 7.21 4.37
CA LEU A 149 12.69 5.91 4.94
C LEU A 149 13.64 5.50 6.09
N PRO A 150 14.98 5.57 5.97
CA PRO A 150 15.85 5.25 7.09
C PRO A 150 15.76 6.28 8.23
N ASN A 151 15.68 7.58 7.92
CA ASN A 151 15.58 8.63 8.94
C ASN A 151 14.24 8.63 9.67
N SER A 152 13.20 8.07 9.06
CA SER A 152 11.86 7.96 9.66
C SER A 152 11.82 7.11 10.93
N LYS A 153 12.86 6.30 11.19
CA LYS A 153 13.03 5.55 12.45
C LYS A 153 13.36 6.43 13.65
N PHE A 154 13.92 7.62 13.42
CA PHE A 154 14.33 8.55 14.45
C PHE A 154 13.47 9.82 14.44
N THR A 155 13.03 10.27 13.27
CA THR A 155 12.28 11.53 13.12
C THR A 155 11.00 11.33 12.31
N PRO A 156 9.84 11.80 12.77
CA PRO A 156 8.61 11.77 11.99
C PRO A 156 8.70 12.67 10.75
N TYR A 157 8.14 12.19 9.62
CA TYR A 157 8.00 13.00 8.41
C TYR A 157 6.52 13.17 8.05
N ILE A 158 6.12 14.38 7.69
CA ILE A 158 4.80 14.66 7.12
C ILE A 158 4.99 14.98 5.64
N VAL A 159 4.34 14.19 4.80
CA VAL A 159 4.43 14.29 3.34
C VAL A 159 3.08 14.69 2.76
N MET A 160 3.05 15.81 2.04
CA MET A 160 1.87 16.27 1.31
C MET A 160 1.90 15.73 -0.13
N PHE A 161 0.92 14.92 -0.50
CA PHE A 161 0.71 14.53 -1.89
C PHE A 161 -0.18 15.56 -2.58
N TYR A 162 0.33 16.14 -3.66
CA TYR A 162 -0.35 17.19 -4.43
C TYR A 162 -0.24 16.92 -5.93
N ASN A 163 -0.98 17.71 -6.71
CA ASN A 163 -0.83 17.79 -8.16
C ASN A 163 -0.87 19.28 -8.54
N ASP A 164 -0.21 19.66 -9.63
CA ASP A 164 -0.10 21.07 -10.05
C ASP A 164 -1.47 21.63 -10.47
N TRP A 165 -2.32 20.76 -11.04
CA TRP A 165 -3.68 21.09 -11.49
C TRP A 165 -4.76 20.77 -10.44
N CYS A 166 -4.48 21.03 -9.16
CA CYS A 166 -5.38 20.70 -8.05
C CYS A 166 -5.76 21.95 -7.23
N PHE A 167 -6.98 22.47 -7.43
CA PHE A 167 -7.46 23.67 -6.72
C PHE A 167 -7.51 23.50 -5.20
N ARG A 168 -7.87 22.30 -4.71
CA ARG A 168 -7.84 21.99 -3.26
C ARG A 168 -6.43 22.04 -2.69
N CYS A 169 -5.43 21.63 -3.47
CA CYS A 169 -4.03 21.63 -3.07
C CYS A 169 -3.51 23.06 -2.89
N THR A 170 -3.88 23.96 -3.80
CA THR A 170 -3.52 25.38 -3.72
C THR A 170 -4.10 26.04 -2.48
N ARG A 171 -5.37 25.76 -2.14
CA ARG A 171 -6.02 26.29 -0.93
C ARG A 171 -5.39 25.77 0.36
N LEU A 172 -4.82 24.56 0.35
CA LEU A 172 -4.19 23.97 1.53
C LEU A 172 -2.75 24.47 1.79
N ILE A 173 -2.14 25.21 0.86
CA ILE A 173 -0.76 25.70 1.02
C ILE A 173 -0.62 26.57 2.26
N SER A 174 -1.54 27.49 2.50
CA SER A 174 -1.50 28.38 3.67
C SER A 174 -1.64 27.60 4.99
N VAL A 175 -2.50 26.59 5.01
CA VAL A 175 -2.65 25.68 6.15
C VAL A 175 -1.38 24.86 6.36
N PHE A 176 -0.80 24.34 5.28
CA PHE A 176 0.42 23.53 5.34
C PHE A 176 1.64 24.33 5.78
N LYS A 177 1.81 25.58 5.31
CA LYS A 177 2.82 26.53 5.82
C LYS A 177 2.66 26.76 7.33
N ARG A 178 1.44 27.02 7.81
CA ARG A 178 1.16 27.15 9.25
C ARG A 178 1.45 25.88 10.06
N LEU A 179 1.28 24.70 9.45
CA LEU A 179 1.63 23.43 10.09
C LEU A 179 3.13 23.26 10.20
N ILE A 180 3.88 23.65 9.16
CA ILE A 180 5.35 23.66 9.15
C ILE A 180 5.84 24.57 10.27
N ASP A 181 5.40 25.84 10.30
CA ASP A 181 5.81 26.81 11.34
C ASP A 181 5.54 26.31 12.77
N ALA A 182 4.49 25.52 12.98
CA ALA A 182 4.08 25.05 14.30
C ALA A 182 4.68 23.70 14.72
N LEU A 183 5.08 22.84 13.77
CA LEU A 183 5.51 21.46 14.03
C LEU A 183 6.97 21.19 13.68
N GLU A 184 7.55 21.94 12.75
CA GLU A 184 8.98 21.85 12.42
C GLU A 184 9.86 22.16 13.65
N PRO A 185 9.56 23.19 14.48
CA PRO A 185 10.31 23.41 15.72
C PRO A 185 10.19 22.28 16.75
N LEU A 186 9.21 21.38 16.58
CA LEU A 186 9.05 20.20 17.43
C LEU A 186 9.91 19.01 16.98
N GLY A 187 10.57 19.10 15.83
CA GLY A 187 11.38 18.02 15.23
C GLY A 187 10.63 17.15 14.23
N ILE A 188 9.51 17.63 13.66
CA ILE A 188 8.81 16.96 12.54
C ILE A 188 9.30 17.54 11.22
N ASN A 189 9.75 16.67 10.32
CA ASN A 189 10.21 17.08 9.00
C ASN A 189 9.05 17.09 7.99
N PHE A 190 9.12 17.99 7.01
CA PHE A 190 8.08 18.14 6.00
C PHE A 190 8.63 17.90 4.59
N ALA A 191 7.81 17.31 3.73
CA ALA A 191 8.10 17.15 2.31
C ALA A 191 6.81 17.19 1.49
N ALA A 192 6.94 17.38 0.18
CA ALA A 192 5.82 17.27 -0.75
C ALA A 192 6.13 16.27 -1.88
N VAL A 193 5.10 15.64 -2.42
CA VAL A 193 5.22 14.70 -3.54
C VAL A 193 4.22 15.11 -4.60
N ASN A 194 4.71 15.37 -5.80
CA ASN A 194 3.84 15.55 -6.94
C ASN A 194 3.40 14.16 -7.44
N ALA A 195 2.12 13.87 -7.28
CA ALA A 195 1.53 12.57 -7.59
C ALA A 195 1.52 12.25 -9.10
N ALA A 196 1.58 13.26 -9.97
CA ALA A 196 1.64 13.07 -11.41
C ALA A 196 3.03 12.62 -11.88
N TYR A 197 4.08 13.20 -11.30
CA TYR A 197 5.47 12.84 -11.63
C TYR A 197 5.94 11.55 -10.95
N GLU A 198 5.44 11.24 -9.76
CA GLU A 198 5.91 10.10 -8.95
C GLU A 198 4.78 9.10 -8.61
N PRO A 199 4.16 8.43 -9.62
CA PRO A 199 3.08 7.48 -9.38
C PRO A 199 3.55 6.24 -8.61
N GLY A 200 4.84 5.90 -8.68
CA GLY A 200 5.42 4.81 -7.89
C GLY A 200 5.34 5.08 -6.38
N LEU A 201 5.56 6.33 -5.97
CA LEU A 201 5.49 6.71 -4.57
C LEU A 201 4.04 6.73 -4.06
N VAL A 202 3.08 7.19 -4.89
CA VAL A 202 1.64 7.14 -4.61
C VAL A 202 1.17 5.71 -4.36
N LYS A 203 1.58 4.76 -5.22
CA LYS A 203 1.27 3.33 -5.06
C LYS A 203 1.89 2.76 -3.78
N LYS A 204 3.13 3.13 -3.47
CA LYS A 204 3.87 2.65 -2.29
C LYS A 204 3.31 3.19 -0.97
N SER A 205 2.83 4.43 -0.97
CA SER A 205 2.23 5.08 0.21
C SER A 205 0.75 4.75 0.41
N GLY A 206 0.10 4.08 -0.56
CA GLY A 206 -1.32 3.70 -0.49
C GLY A 206 -2.28 4.89 -0.66
N VAL A 207 -1.82 6.00 -1.24
CA VAL A 207 -2.64 7.20 -1.42
C VAL A 207 -3.62 7.01 -2.58
N SER A 208 -4.91 7.16 -2.31
CA SER A 208 -6.00 6.99 -3.29
C SER A 208 -6.55 8.31 -3.85
N SER A 209 -6.44 9.41 -3.09
CA SER A 209 -6.99 10.71 -3.47
C SER A 209 -6.03 11.84 -3.15
N ILE A 210 -6.15 12.96 -3.88
CA ILE A 210 -5.30 14.14 -3.76
C ILE A 210 -6.20 15.35 -3.45
N PRO A 211 -5.81 16.29 -2.57
CA PRO A 211 -4.62 16.27 -1.71
C PRO A 211 -4.76 15.27 -0.56
N SER A 212 -3.65 14.63 -0.18
CA SER A 212 -3.59 13.78 1.02
C SER A 212 -2.33 14.07 1.84
N LEU A 213 -2.52 14.17 3.16
CA LEU A 213 -1.43 14.30 4.12
C LEU A 213 -1.05 12.91 4.66
N VAL A 214 0.21 12.54 4.55
CA VAL A 214 0.73 11.24 4.99
C VAL A 214 1.80 11.45 6.05
N LEU A 215 1.67 10.78 7.19
CA LEU A 215 2.67 10.72 8.24
C LEU A 215 3.52 9.46 8.06
N ILE A 216 4.83 9.62 7.96
CA ILE A 216 5.79 8.53 7.87
C ILE A 216 6.48 8.38 9.22
N LEU A 217 6.34 7.20 9.81
CA LEU A 217 6.87 6.85 11.13
C LEU A 217 7.42 5.43 11.08
N GLY A 218 8.67 5.23 11.47
CA GLY A 218 9.29 3.90 11.58
C GLY A 218 9.34 3.12 10.25
N GLY A 219 9.31 3.81 9.11
CA GLY A 219 9.23 3.21 7.77
C GLY A 219 7.82 2.88 7.29
N HIS A 220 6.79 3.20 8.09
CA HIS A 220 5.37 2.98 7.78
C HIS A 220 4.68 4.27 7.37
N CYS A 221 3.68 4.18 6.49
CA CYS A 221 2.91 5.32 6.00
C CYS A 221 1.50 5.33 6.63
N TYR A 222 1.14 6.42 7.29
CA TYR A 222 -0.17 6.63 7.90
C TYR A 222 -0.88 7.78 7.20
N ILE A 223 -2.02 7.48 6.57
CA ILE A 223 -2.78 8.47 5.78
C ILE A 223 -3.75 9.21 6.70
N TYR A 224 -3.73 10.54 6.66
CA TYR A 224 -4.72 11.38 7.32
C TYR A 224 -5.99 11.48 6.47
N ARG A 225 -7.13 11.08 7.03
CA ARG A 225 -8.41 10.96 6.28
C ARG A 225 -9.49 11.97 6.66
N GLU A 226 -9.27 12.75 7.72
CA GLU A 226 -10.28 13.72 8.12
C GLU A 226 -10.35 14.86 7.10
N ASN A 227 -11.56 15.40 6.89
CA ASN A 227 -11.79 16.48 5.93
C ASN A 227 -11.24 17.84 6.39
N VAL A 228 -10.82 17.95 7.66
CA VAL A 228 -10.50 19.21 8.33
C VAL A 228 -9.04 19.24 8.76
N TYR A 229 -8.19 19.93 7.99
CA TYR A 229 -6.76 20.08 8.25
C TYR A 229 -6.50 21.16 9.31
N THR A 230 -6.79 20.86 10.58
CA THR A 230 -6.50 21.79 11.70
C THR A 230 -5.34 21.30 12.54
N LEU A 231 -4.53 22.24 13.06
CA LEU A 231 -3.39 21.94 13.93
C LEU A 231 -3.74 21.01 15.13
N PRO A 232 -4.83 21.22 15.90
CA PRO A 232 -5.18 20.32 17.00
C PRO A 232 -5.46 18.89 16.53
N LYS A 233 -6.20 18.71 15.43
CA LYS A 233 -6.52 17.39 14.87
C LYS A 233 -5.28 16.67 14.36
N ILE A 234 -4.38 17.39 13.70
CA ILE A 234 -3.11 16.82 13.22
C ILE A 234 -2.20 16.44 14.41
N LYS A 235 -2.14 17.26 15.47
CA LYS A 235 -1.42 16.90 16.70
C LYS A 235 -2.01 15.66 17.38
N GLU A 236 -3.33 15.50 17.38
CA GLU A 236 -4.01 14.31 17.89
C GLU A 236 -3.72 13.07 17.03
N PHE A 237 -3.77 13.22 15.71
CA PHE A 237 -3.42 12.17 14.75
C PHE A 237 -1.99 11.66 14.96
N ILE A 238 -1.00 12.57 15.06
CA ILE A 238 0.39 12.20 15.32
C ILE A 238 0.51 11.46 16.65
N ARG A 239 -0.14 11.95 17.71
CA ARG A 239 -0.10 11.30 19.03
C ARG A 239 -0.69 9.88 18.99
N LYS A 240 -1.79 9.69 18.25
CA LYS A 240 -2.45 8.38 18.13
C LYS A 240 -1.58 7.37 17.37
N LYS A 241 -0.81 7.83 16.38
CA LYS A 241 0.05 6.97 15.55
C LYS A 241 1.46 6.75 16.10
N MET A 242 1.87 7.49 17.13
CA MET A 242 3.12 7.23 17.82
C MET A 242 3.04 5.93 18.66
N PRO A 243 4.07 5.06 18.64
CA PRO A 243 4.10 3.86 19.45
C PRO A 243 3.89 4.15 20.95
N TYR A 244 2.98 3.39 21.58
CA TYR A 244 2.62 3.58 23.00
C TYR A 244 3.77 3.25 23.97
N SER A 245 4.75 2.46 23.53
CA SER A 245 5.88 1.99 24.34
C SER A 245 7.04 2.98 24.48
N ILE A 246 7.02 4.13 23.77
CA ILE A 246 8.12 5.10 23.77
C ILE A 246 8.32 5.72 25.16
N ILE A 247 7.22 6.01 25.87
CA ILE A 247 7.22 6.62 27.18
C ILE A 247 6.42 5.77 28.15
N GLN A 248 7.09 5.21 29.15
CA GLN A 248 6.45 4.43 30.19
C GLN A 248 5.89 5.35 31.28
N ARG A 249 4.66 5.10 31.75
CA ARG A 249 4.13 5.79 32.94
C ARG A 249 4.76 5.22 34.21
N ILE A 250 5.25 6.08 35.08
CA ILE A 250 5.96 5.71 36.30
C ILE A 250 5.22 6.26 37.51
N TYR A 251 5.12 5.40 38.52
CA TYR A 251 4.52 5.66 39.84
C TYR A 251 5.53 5.23 40.91
N ASP A 252 5.33 5.66 42.15
CA ASP A 252 6.24 5.38 43.27
C ASP A 252 6.67 3.90 43.36
N ASN A 253 5.75 2.96 43.08
CA ASN A 253 6.00 1.50 43.12
C ASN A 253 7.00 1.00 42.06
N ASN A 254 7.11 1.65 40.90
CA ASN A 254 7.84 1.13 39.73
C ASN A 254 9.11 1.94 39.42
N VAL A 255 9.43 2.97 40.20
CA VAL A 255 10.55 3.89 39.91
C VAL A 255 11.88 3.16 40.02
N GLU A 256 12.05 2.35 41.05
CA GLU A 256 13.31 1.64 41.30
C GLU A 256 13.60 0.64 40.17
N ASP A 257 12.59 -0.13 39.74
CA ASP A 257 12.70 -1.05 38.61
C ASP A 257 13.11 -0.33 37.32
N PHE A 258 12.50 0.84 37.07
CA PHE A 258 12.82 1.63 35.88
C PHE A 258 14.25 2.20 35.94
N LEU A 259 14.67 2.73 37.09
CA LEU A 259 15.98 3.32 37.31
C LEU A 259 17.11 2.29 37.50
N GLY A 260 16.81 1.02 37.76
CA GLY A 260 17.80 -0.05 37.98
C GLY A 260 18.21 -0.85 36.73
N GLY A 261 17.39 -0.85 35.66
CA GLY A 261 17.52 -1.79 34.53
C GLY A 261 18.57 -1.48 33.44
N TRP A 262 19.82 -1.13 33.78
CA TRP A 262 20.84 -0.63 32.80
C TRP A 262 21.38 -1.66 31.78
N ILE A 263 20.96 -2.93 31.86
CA ILE A 263 21.40 -4.02 30.97
C ILE A 263 21.05 -3.75 29.50
N ASP A 264 20.03 -2.93 29.26
CA ASP A 264 19.58 -2.52 27.93
C ASP A 264 20.47 -1.47 27.25
N ASN A 265 21.55 -1.02 27.92
CA ASN A 265 22.50 -0.01 27.44
C ASN A 265 21.88 1.36 27.15
N ARG A 266 20.80 1.73 27.86
CA ARG A 266 20.12 3.02 27.68
C ARG A 266 20.17 3.89 28.92
N VAL A 267 20.33 5.19 28.72
CA VAL A 267 20.23 6.21 29.77
C VAL A 267 18.76 6.33 30.24
N ARG A 268 18.50 6.61 31.52
CA ARG A 268 17.12 6.80 32.00
C ARG A 268 16.79 8.27 32.09
N ALA A 269 15.67 8.67 31.51
CA ALA A 269 15.16 10.03 31.59
C ALA A 269 13.74 10.03 32.16
N LEU A 270 13.50 10.83 33.21
CA LEU A 270 12.19 11.05 33.78
C LEU A 270 11.68 12.44 33.38
N ILE A 271 10.50 12.48 32.79
CA ILE A 271 9.77 13.69 32.45
C ILE A 271 8.64 13.82 33.46
N LEU A 272 8.67 14.91 34.22
CA LEU A 272 7.64 15.25 35.19
C LEU A 272 6.86 16.45 34.67
N GLU A 273 5.56 16.27 34.44
CA GLU A 273 4.64 17.33 34.00
C GLU A 273 3.43 17.41 34.96
N PRO A 274 2.85 18.60 35.17
CA PRO A 274 1.62 18.78 35.95
C PRO A 274 0.35 18.37 35.19
N ARG A 275 0.46 17.67 34.07
CA ARG A 275 -0.67 17.32 33.21
C ARG A 275 -0.66 15.82 32.99
N ASN A 276 -1.81 15.17 33.01
CA ASN A 276 -1.92 13.72 32.75
C ASN A 276 -1.53 13.29 31.31
N LYS A 277 -1.44 14.23 30.36
CA LYS A 277 -1.10 13.92 28.95
C LYS A 277 0.24 14.52 28.58
N THR A 278 1.16 13.66 28.10
CA THR A 278 2.45 14.06 27.55
C THR A 278 2.30 15.03 26.38
N ARG A 279 3.06 16.13 26.43
CA ARG A 279 3.14 17.06 25.30
C ARG A 279 3.85 16.41 24.11
N LEU A 280 3.45 16.81 22.90
CA LEU A 280 3.97 16.22 21.66
C LEU A 280 5.50 16.38 21.52
N ARG A 281 6.07 17.47 22.05
CA ARG A 281 7.52 17.71 22.03
C ARG A 281 8.32 16.61 22.73
N TYR A 282 7.86 16.16 23.90
CA TYR A 282 8.54 15.12 24.66
C TYR A 282 8.37 13.77 23.99
N LEU A 283 7.21 13.50 23.38
CA LEU A 283 6.99 12.29 22.57
C LEU A 283 7.92 12.22 21.37
N ILE A 284 8.05 13.31 20.60
CA ILE A 284 8.95 13.35 19.42
C ILE A 284 10.41 13.22 19.84
N SER A 285 10.80 13.91 20.90
CA SER A 285 12.18 13.83 21.40
C SER A 285 12.49 12.44 21.95
N ALA A 286 11.55 11.83 22.67
CA ALA A 286 11.67 10.46 23.13
C ALA A 286 11.78 9.46 21.97
N TYR A 287 11.04 9.70 20.88
CA TYR A 287 11.17 8.91 19.65
C TYR A 287 12.55 9.04 19.00
N SER A 288 13.09 10.26 18.92
CA SER A 288 14.43 10.54 18.37
C SER A 288 15.54 9.81 19.12
N PHE A 289 15.43 9.71 20.44
CA PHE A 289 16.45 9.10 21.28
C PHE A 289 16.09 7.69 21.80
N GLN A 290 15.05 7.04 21.27
CA GLN A 290 14.49 5.78 21.80
C GLN A 290 15.51 4.62 21.97
N TYR A 291 16.55 4.60 21.13
CA TYR A 291 17.60 3.58 21.16
C TYR A 291 18.72 3.86 22.17
N ARG A 292 18.85 5.11 22.64
CA ARG A 292 19.90 5.54 23.58
C ARG A 292 19.36 5.89 24.96
N VAL A 293 18.10 6.34 25.02
CA VAL A 293 17.47 6.83 26.25
C VAL A 293 16.10 6.20 26.38
N ALA A 294 15.81 5.65 27.57
CA ALA A 294 14.48 5.21 27.95
C ALA A 294 13.78 6.34 28.71
N PHE A 295 12.56 6.67 28.29
CA PHE A 295 11.80 7.77 28.85
C PHE A 295 10.69 7.26 29.76
N GLY A 296 10.64 7.82 30.96
CA GLY A 296 9.58 7.65 31.94
C GLY A 296 8.79 8.94 32.10
N PHE A 297 7.49 8.83 32.31
CA PHE A 297 6.59 9.95 32.52
C PHE A 297 5.89 9.86 33.86
N ILE A 298 5.90 10.97 34.58
CA ILE A 298 5.28 11.11 35.90
C ILE A 298 4.35 12.32 35.85
N ASP A 299 3.11 12.11 36.31
CA ASP A 299 2.13 13.18 36.49
C ASP A 299 2.28 13.77 37.89
N LEU A 300 2.63 15.06 37.99
CA LEU A 300 2.86 15.75 39.26
C LEU A 300 1.58 15.93 40.10
N ASN A 301 0.40 15.86 39.47
CA ASN A 301 -0.87 16.01 40.18
C ASN A 301 -1.42 14.68 40.74
N ASP A 302 -0.77 13.56 40.44
CA ASP A 302 -1.20 12.24 40.90
C ASP A 302 -0.60 11.94 42.28
N SER A 303 -1.44 11.54 43.24
CA SER A 303 -1.03 11.22 44.62
C SER A 303 -0.07 10.04 44.69
N ARG A 304 -0.06 9.18 43.67
CA ARG A 304 0.83 8.01 43.53
C ARG A 304 2.28 8.36 43.16
N SER A 305 2.61 9.65 43.09
CA SER A 305 3.93 10.15 42.70
C SER A 305 4.57 11.07 43.76
N GLU A 306 3.92 11.24 44.91
CA GLU A 306 4.35 12.20 45.93
C GLU A 306 5.73 11.86 46.52
N GLN A 307 6.08 10.57 46.61
CA GLN A 307 7.38 10.16 47.15
C GLN A 307 8.51 10.55 46.20
N ILE A 308 8.34 10.35 44.89
CA ILE A 308 9.32 10.77 43.87
C ILE A 308 9.54 12.28 43.91
N GLN A 309 8.47 13.06 44.07
CA GLN A 309 8.54 14.52 44.12
C GLN A 309 9.38 15.01 45.29
N LYS A 310 9.19 14.40 46.47
CA LYS A 310 9.97 14.69 47.68
C LYS A 310 11.43 14.27 47.50
N LEU A 311 11.67 13.08 46.95
CA LEU A 311 13.00 12.50 46.77
C LEU A 311 13.88 13.36 45.85
N PHE A 312 13.35 13.82 44.71
CA PHE A 312 14.11 14.62 43.75
C PHE A 312 13.94 16.14 43.91
N LYS A 313 13.20 16.59 44.93
CA LYS A 313 12.92 18.02 45.21
C LYS A 313 12.42 18.75 43.94
N VAL A 314 11.32 18.26 43.38
CA VAL A 314 10.72 18.79 42.14
C VAL A 314 9.58 19.75 42.46
N SER A 315 9.48 20.84 41.71
CA SER A 315 8.40 21.83 41.85
C SER A 315 7.15 21.42 41.07
N LEU A 316 5.96 21.54 41.66
CA LEU A 316 4.68 21.16 41.05
C LEU A 316 4.31 21.96 39.79
N ASN A 317 4.71 23.24 39.71
CA ASN A 317 4.25 24.15 38.65
C ASN A 317 5.18 24.22 37.41
N ARG A 318 6.23 23.41 37.33
CA ARG A 318 7.23 23.47 36.25
C ARG A 318 7.48 22.08 35.66
N ASP A 319 7.57 22.02 34.35
CA ASP A 319 8.03 20.83 33.64
C ASP A 319 9.49 20.55 34.06
N THR A 320 9.76 19.33 34.50
CA THR A 320 11.09 18.93 34.97
C THR A 320 11.58 17.70 34.22
N LEU A 321 12.79 17.77 33.67
CA LEU A 321 13.49 16.63 33.07
C LEU A 321 14.65 16.23 33.99
N LEU A 322 14.66 14.98 34.41
CA LEU A 322 15.73 14.35 35.18
C LEU A 322 16.39 13.27 34.33
N MET A 323 17.71 13.29 34.21
CA MET A 323 18.46 12.23 33.56
C MET A 323 19.36 11.51 34.55
N PHE A 324 19.35 10.19 34.49
CA PHE A 324 20.11 9.30 35.35
C PHE A 324 21.08 8.49 34.50
N ASN A 325 22.27 8.27 35.03
CA ASN A 325 23.33 7.53 34.37
C ASN A 325 23.97 6.57 35.37
N GLU A 326 23.47 5.34 35.39
CA GLU A 326 23.92 4.22 36.25
C GLU A 326 23.76 4.43 37.77
N ASP A 327 23.62 5.67 38.24
CA ASP A 327 23.20 6.04 39.59
C ASP A 327 21.70 6.37 39.59
N SER A 328 20.92 5.63 40.36
CA SER A 328 19.47 5.84 40.54
C SER A 328 19.14 6.91 41.57
N ARG A 329 20.06 7.21 42.49
CA ARG A 329 19.82 8.13 43.62
C ARG A 329 20.01 9.58 43.22
N ARG A 330 20.99 9.85 42.35
CA ARG A 330 21.33 11.20 41.91
C ARG A 330 21.17 11.36 40.40
N PRO A 331 20.34 12.31 39.94
CA PRO A 331 20.28 12.64 38.53
C PRO A 331 21.58 13.34 38.11
N ARG A 332 22.11 12.94 36.95
CA ARG A 332 23.27 13.56 36.28
C ARG A 332 22.93 14.94 35.73
N ALA A 333 21.73 15.09 35.18
CA ALA A 333 21.21 16.37 34.70
C ALA A 333 19.78 16.58 35.22
N LYS A 334 19.50 17.79 35.68
CA LYS A 334 18.18 18.23 36.13
C LYS A 334 17.91 19.60 35.52
N ILE A 335 16.78 19.74 34.83
CA ILE A 335 16.29 21.02 34.34
C ILE A 335 14.82 21.18 34.71
N SER A 336 14.46 22.35 35.23
CA SER A 336 13.08 22.70 35.58
C SER A 336 12.71 24.06 35.00
N LEU A 337 11.79 24.06 34.05
CA LEU A 337 11.29 25.26 33.36
C LEU A 337 9.77 25.19 33.26
N PRO A 338 9.05 26.32 33.22
CA PRO A 338 7.60 26.30 32.97
C PRO A 338 7.26 25.64 31.62
N GLU A 339 8.14 25.81 30.64
CA GLU A 339 8.07 25.14 29.35
C GLU A 339 9.49 24.93 28.85
N ILE A 340 9.90 23.67 28.66
CA ILE A 340 11.24 23.34 28.15
C ILE A 340 11.21 23.48 26.62
N PRO A 341 12.08 24.32 26.01
CA PRO A 341 12.25 24.40 24.57
C PRO A 341 12.86 23.10 24.01
N VAL A 342 12.50 22.75 22.77
CA VAL A 342 12.96 21.49 22.14
C VAL A 342 14.46 21.48 21.90
N GLN A 343 15.05 22.62 21.55
CA GLN A 343 16.50 22.76 21.38
C GLN A 343 17.23 22.42 22.68
N THR A 344 16.86 23.08 23.78
CA THR A 344 17.43 22.82 25.11
C THR A 344 17.28 21.36 25.52
N LEU A 345 16.14 20.74 25.20
CA LEU A 345 15.91 19.33 25.49
C LEU A 345 16.83 18.40 24.68
N ASN A 346 16.97 18.66 23.38
CA ASN A 346 17.88 17.91 22.51
C ASN A 346 19.34 18.10 22.92
N ASP A 347 19.74 19.31 23.32
CA ASP A 347 21.10 19.61 23.76
C ASP A 347 21.45 18.84 25.04
N ILE A 348 20.57 18.88 26.06
CA ILE A 348 20.78 18.18 27.33
C ILE A 348 20.80 16.66 27.14
N ILE A 349 19.90 16.13 26.30
CA ILE A 349 19.85 14.70 26.03
C ILE A 349 21.08 14.26 25.25
N SER A 350 21.46 15.00 24.20
CA SER A 350 22.62 14.66 23.36
C SER A 350 23.94 14.69 24.14
N SER A 351 24.11 15.63 25.08
CA SER A 351 25.30 15.69 25.94
C SER A 351 25.37 14.53 26.95
N ASN A 352 24.22 13.93 27.30
CA ASN A 352 24.11 12.89 28.32
C ASN A 352 23.55 11.55 27.79
N GLN A 353 23.66 11.29 26.49
CA GLN A 353 23.03 10.12 25.85
C GLN A 353 23.76 8.78 26.04
N TYR A 354 24.94 8.78 26.65
CA TYR A 354 25.75 7.58 26.89
C TYR A 354 25.91 7.32 28.39
N LEU A 355 25.91 6.04 28.75
CA LEU A 355 26.24 5.60 30.10
C LEU A 355 27.70 5.93 30.45
N SER A 356 28.04 5.92 31.73
CA SER A 356 29.43 6.08 32.19
C SER A 356 30.31 4.94 31.65
N LEU A 357 29.78 3.72 31.66
CA LEU A 357 30.37 2.57 31.01
C LEU A 357 29.40 2.00 29.93
N PRO A 358 29.39 2.56 28.71
CA PRO A 358 28.51 2.10 27.63
C PRO A 358 28.94 0.74 27.05
N ARG A 359 27.96 -0.06 26.66
CA ARG A 359 28.17 -1.28 25.87
C ARG A 359 28.33 -0.93 24.40
N LEU A 360 29.32 -1.50 23.73
CA LEU A 360 29.46 -1.41 22.27
C LEU A 360 28.51 -2.40 21.58
N SER A 361 27.23 -2.06 21.54
CA SER A 361 26.17 -2.93 21.01
C SER A 361 25.90 -2.77 19.51
N SER A 362 26.35 -1.68 18.90
CA SER A 362 26.16 -1.43 17.46
C SER A 362 27.22 -0.46 16.91
N GLN A 363 27.33 -0.40 15.59
CA GLN A 363 28.22 0.53 14.91
C GLN A 363 27.96 2.00 15.30
N GLN A 364 26.68 2.39 15.43
CA GLN A 364 26.30 3.76 15.79
C GLN A 364 26.70 4.12 17.22
N VAL A 365 26.69 3.15 18.14
CA VAL A 365 27.17 3.36 19.51
C VAL A 365 28.70 3.47 19.51
N MET A 366 29.39 2.61 18.76
CA MET A 366 30.84 2.68 18.62
C MET A 366 31.32 3.98 17.98
N GLU A 367 30.64 4.49 16.95
CA GLU A 367 30.99 5.79 16.35
C GLU A 367 30.76 6.98 17.28
N GLY A 368 29.75 6.90 18.16
CA GLY A 368 29.47 7.97 19.11
C GLY A 368 30.34 7.93 20.37
N VAL A 369 30.70 6.75 20.85
CA VAL A 369 31.60 6.58 22.01
C VAL A 369 33.07 6.69 21.58
N CYS A 370 33.42 6.09 20.45
CA CYS A 370 34.77 5.99 19.90
C CYS A 370 34.81 6.50 18.45
N PRO A 371 34.70 7.82 18.24
CA PRO A 371 34.74 8.41 16.90
C PRO A 371 36.12 8.19 16.25
N ALA A 372 36.13 8.00 14.93
CA ALA A 372 37.37 7.89 14.16
C ALA A 372 38.04 9.27 14.07
N GLU A 373 39.35 9.31 14.33
CA GLU A 373 40.14 10.54 14.33
C GLU A 373 41.50 10.26 13.70
N TRP A 374 41.71 10.85 12.51
CA TRP A 374 42.95 10.72 11.75
C TRP A 374 44.11 11.47 12.43
N SER A 375 43.83 12.57 13.13
CA SER A 375 44.86 13.46 13.65
C SER A 375 45.54 12.91 14.92
N GLN A 376 46.84 12.64 14.83
CA GLN A 376 47.65 12.16 15.96
C GLN A 376 47.68 13.08 17.21
N PRO A 377 47.74 14.43 17.10
CA PRO A 377 47.75 15.28 18.30
C PRO A 377 46.41 15.28 19.05
N ARG A 378 45.32 14.87 18.39
CA ARG A 378 43.98 14.74 18.97
C ARG A 378 43.56 13.28 19.12
N LYS A 379 44.52 12.35 19.31
CA LYS A 379 44.24 10.92 19.60
C LYS A 379 43.13 10.79 20.64
N ARG A 380 42.05 10.10 20.24
CA ARG A 380 40.96 9.68 21.13
C ARG A 380 41.13 8.19 21.38
N LEU A 381 41.38 7.85 22.64
CA LEU A 381 41.60 6.47 23.06
C LEU A 381 40.31 5.89 23.62
N CYS A 382 40.04 4.64 23.28
CA CYS A 382 38.94 3.89 23.85
C CYS A 382 39.46 2.66 24.58
N VAL A 383 39.20 2.60 25.88
CA VAL A 383 39.53 1.47 26.74
C VAL A 383 38.32 0.54 26.77
N ILE A 384 38.48 -0.66 26.23
CA ILE A 384 37.41 -1.63 26.05
C ILE A 384 37.68 -2.85 26.92
N LEU A 385 36.73 -3.16 27.80
CA LEU A 385 36.69 -4.41 28.55
C LEU A 385 35.94 -5.48 27.74
N ILE A 386 36.56 -6.64 27.53
CA ILE A 386 35.91 -7.77 26.86
C ILE A 386 35.31 -8.69 27.93
N THR A 387 33.99 -8.86 27.94
CA THR A 387 33.31 -9.73 28.92
C THR A 387 32.29 -10.65 28.26
N GLU A 388 31.74 -11.59 29.02
CA GLU A 388 30.57 -12.39 28.63
C GLU A 388 29.32 -11.91 29.38
N ASN A 389 28.14 -12.32 28.93
CA ASN A 389 26.88 -11.94 29.56
C ASN A 389 26.52 -12.90 30.71
N ASN A 390 27.50 -13.18 31.58
CA ASN A 390 27.37 -14.07 32.73
C ASN A 390 27.50 -13.28 34.03
N ASP A 391 26.86 -13.78 35.09
CA ASP A 391 26.88 -13.11 36.39
C ASP A 391 28.27 -13.12 37.04
N SER A 392 29.11 -14.12 36.73
CA SER A 392 30.53 -14.15 37.13
C SER A 392 31.29 -12.90 36.66
N HIS A 393 30.98 -12.42 35.45
CA HIS A 393 31.60 -11.24 34.85
C HIS A 393 30.88 -9.93 35.21
N ASN A 394 29.82 -9.94 36.03
CA ASN A 394 29.21 -8.70 36.54
C ASN A 394 30.20 -7.93 37.42
N PHE A 395 30.98 -8.62 38.27
CA PHE A 395 31.96 -7.97 39.13
C PHE A 395 33.05 -7.24 38.34
N ALA A 396 33.61 -7.87 37.31
CA ALA A 396 34.61 -7.23 36.46
C ALA A 396 34.05 -5.94 35.82
N ARG A 397 32.78 -5.95 35.41
CA ARG A 397 32.09 -4.77 34.88
C ARG A 397 31.89 -3.68 35.93
N THR A 398 31.51 -4.02 37.16
CA THR A 398 31.35 -3.04 38.25
C THR A 398 32.69 -2.46 38.70
N ALA A 399 33.72 -3.30 38.81
CA ALA A 399 35.09 -2.86 39.09
C ALA A 399 35.61 -1.90 38.02
N PHE A 400 35.44 -2.26 36.74
CA PHE A 400 35.86 -1.41 35.62
C PHE A 400 35.04 -0.11 35.53
N ARG A 401 33.75 -0.14 35.88
CA ARG A 401 32.93 1.07 36.03
C ARG A 401 33.48 1.99 37.12
N ASN A 402 33.85 1.44 38.27
CA ASN A 402 34.46 2.23 39.34
C ASN A 402 35.78 2.87 38.89
N ILE A 403 36.61 2.15 38.13
CA ILE A 403 37.83 2.70 37.53
C ILE A 403 37.48 3.87 36.59
N ALA A 404 36.49 3.68 35.70
CA ALA A 404 36.08 4.71 34.75
C ALA A 404 35.53 5.97 35.42
N LEU A 405 34.80 5.85 36.54
CA LEU A 405 34.26 6.99 37.29
C LEU A 405 35.34 7.82 38.01
N HIS A 406 36.43 7.17 38.44
CA HIS A 406 37.54 7.84 39.14
C HIS A 406 38.67 8.28 38.20
N ALA A 407 38.58 8.00 36.90
CA ALA A 407 39.58 8.41 35.92
C ALA A 407 39.53 9.94 35.74
N GLU A 408 40.68 10.60 35.88
CA GLU A 408 40.80 12.06 35.77
C GLU A 408 40.92 12.57 34.32
N TYR A 409 40.71 11.70 33.33
CA TYR A 409 40.81 12.07 31.93
C TYR A 409 39.54 12.75 31.42
N SER A 410 39.73 13.74 30.54
CA SER A 410 38.63 14.32 29.80
C SER A 410 37.95 13.25 28.94
N ILE A 411 36.62 13.21 29.05
CA ILE A 411 35.72 12.32 28.32
C ILE A 411 35.92 12.38 26.79
N GLU A 412 36.43 13.49 26.25
CA GLU A 412 36.69 13.64 24.81
C GLU A 412 37.98 12.95 24.35
N ARG A 413 38.95 12.75 25.26
CA ARG A 413 40.24 12.12 24.95
C ARG A 413 40.27 10.63 25.27
N VAL A 414 39.64 10.23 26.38
CA VAL A 414 39.61 8.84 26.82
C VAL A 414 38.18 8.45 27.14
N ARG A 415 37.73 7.35 26.54
CA ARG A 415 36.42 6.75 26.80
C ARG A 415 36.59 5.31 27.25
N PHE A 416 35.84 4.94 28.28
CA PHE A 416 35.74 3.56 28.73
C PHE A 416 34.48 2.95 28.13
N ALA A 417 34.55 1.69 27.73
CA ALA A 417 33.42 0.94 27.19
C ALA A 417 33.62 -0.56 27.46
N TYR A 418 32.59 -1.36 27.23
CA TYR A 418 32.73 -2.81 27.28
C TYR A 418 32.01 -3.48 26.11
N ILE A 419 32.41 -4.71 25.79
CA ILE A 419 31.89 -5.48 24.66
C ILE A 419 31.62 -6.92 25.08
N PHE A 420 30.53 -7.50 24.57
CA PHE A 420 30.20 -8.89 24.79
C PHE A 420 30.85 -9.81 23.77
N LYS A 421 31.68 -10.74 24.26
CA LYS A 421 32.44 -11.69 23.43
C LYS A 421 31.56 -12.55 22.52
N GLU A 422 30.45 -13.02 23.05
CA GLU A 422 29.50 -13.88 22.34
C GLU A 422 28.74 -13.16 21.23
N LYS A 423 28.45 -11.86 21.43
CA LYS A 423 27.65 -11.07 20.49
C LYS A 423 28.49 -10.51 19.35
N GLN A 424 29.74 -10.10 19.65
CA GLN A 424 30.63 -9.43 18.70
C GLN A 424 31.83 -10.31 18.32
N LYS A 425 31.58 -11.57 17.94
CA LYS A 425 32.64 -12.56 17.65
C LYS A 425 33.58 -12.10 16.53
N GLU A 426 33.04 -11.57 15.43
CA GLU A 426 33.84 -11.13 14.29
C GLU A 426 34.81 -10.00 14.65
N PHE A 427 34.39 -9.05 15.48
CA PHE A 427 35.24 -7.97 15.94
C PHE A 427 36.41 -8.51 16.78
N ILE A 428 36.12 -9.40 17.72
CA ILE A 428 37.14 -9.90 18.66
C ILE A 428 38.10 -10.87 17.98
N THR A 429 37.65 -11.70 17.03
CA THR A 429 38.55 -12.57 16.28
C THR A 429 39.56 -11.76 15.46
N THR A 430 39.18 -10.59 14.94
CA THR A 430 40.14 -9.70 14.23
C THR A 430 41.19 -9.07 15.16
N ILE A 431 40.86 -8.87 16.44
CA ILE A 431 41.74 -8.23 17.44
C ILE A 431 42.57 -9.26 18.23
N SER A 432 42.45 -10.55 17.90
CA SER A 432 43.10 -11.65 18.62
C SER A 432 44.64 -11.69 18.56
N LYS A 433 45.28 -10.93 17.65
CA LYS A 433 46.76 -10.91 17.59
C LYS A 433 47.31 -10.30 18.89
N GLY A 434 48.17 -11.05 19.56
CA GLY A 434 48.76 -10.65 20.85
C GLY A 434 47.85 -10.86 22.07
N ALA A 435 46.70 -11.51 21.91
CA ALA A 435 45.85 -11.90 23.04
C ALA A 435 46.41 -13.15 23.73
N GLU A 436 46.57 -13.10 25.05
CA GLU A 436 46.90 -14.28 25.86
C GLU A 436 45.63 -15.13 26.04
N ALA A 437 45.69 -16.42 25.65
CA ALA A 437 44.51 -17.30 25.58
C ALA A 437 43.85 -17.59 26.94
N ASP A 438 44.59 -17.43 28.04
CA ASP A 438 44.17 -17.83 29.40
C ASP A 438 43.61 -16.67 30.25
N ARG A 439 43.53 -15.44 29.72
CA ARG A 439 43.07 -14.29 30.53
C ARG A 439 41.56 -14.16 30.58
N LEU A 440 41.03 -14.09 31.80
CA LEU A 440 39.64 -13.78 32.11
C LEU A 440 39.41 -12.26 32.04
N CYS A 441 38.45 -11.83 31.23
CA CYS A 441 38.07 -10.42 31.03
C CYS A 441 39.22 -9.45 30.64
N PRO A 442 39.88 -9.66 29.49
CA PRO A 442 41.02 -8.84 29.09
C PRO A 442 40.60 -7.42 28.65
N ILE A 443 41.52 -6.46 28.84
CA ILE A 443 41.32 -5.03 28.53
C ILE A 443 42.17 -4.63 27.32
N VAL A 444 41.54 -3.97 26.36
CA VAL A 444 42.17 -3.44 25.14
C VAL A 444 42.04 -1.93 25.10
N ILE A 445 43.11 -1.25 24.72
CA ILE A 445 43.05 0.17 24.34
C ILE A 445 43.10 0.25 22.82
N ILE A 446 42.09 0.88 22.22
CA ILE A 446 42.01 1.11 20.78
C ILE A 446 42.10 2.59 20.43
N TRP A 447 42.65 2.87 19.26
CA TRP A 447 42.56 4.14 18.56
C TRP A 447 42.06 3.88 17.13
N ARG A 448 40.95 4.51 16.77
CA ARG A 448 40.34 4.36 15.44
C ARG A 448 40.83 5.48 14.52
N TYR A 449 41.54 5.08 13.47
CA TYR A 449 42.02 5.99 12.45
C TYR A 449 40.93 6.31 11.44
N ASP A 450 40.26 5.25 10.94
CA ASP A 450 39.11 5.32 10.05
C ASP A 450 37.94 4.49 10.63
N GLN A 451 36.83 4.39 9.89
CA GLN A 451 35.71 3.54 10.28
C GLN A 451 36.10 2.07 10.41
N THR A 452 37.05 1.60 9.59
CA THR A 452 37.49 0.19 9.51
C THR A 452 38.90 -0.04 10.04
N HIS A 453 39.79 0.96 10.01
CA HIS A 453 41.19 0.79 10.43
C HIS A 453 41.38 1.15 11.90
N ILE A 454 41.83 0.19 12.70
CA ILE A 454 42.00 0.32 14.14
C ILE A 454 43.43 -0.07 14.53
N LYS A 455 44.03 0.75 15.39
CA LYS A 455 45.28 0.43 16.08
C LYS A 455 44.97 0.10 17.53
N TYR A 456 45.57 -0.94 18.08
CA TYR A 456 45.25 -1.37 19.44
C TYR A 456 46.45 -1.92 20.21
N GLU A 457 46.30 -1.93 21.52
CA GLU A 457 47.25 -2.50 22.46
C GLU A 457 46.54 -3.13 23.66
N TRP A 458 47.00 -4.31 24.07
CA TRP A 458 46.50 -5.02 25.25
C TRP A 458 47.17 -4.50 26.53
N VAL A 459 46.39 -4.29 27.59
CA VAL A 459 46.94 -3.92 28.90
C VAL A 459 47.55 -5.17 29.54
N LYS A 460 48.85 -5.11 29.85
CA LYS A 460 49.59 -6.22 30.48
C LYS A 460 49.34 -6.21 32.00
N GLY A 461 49.01 -7.36 32.59
CA GLY A 461 48.83 -7.51 34.04
C GLY A 461 47.48 -7.05 34.62
N SER A 462 46.46 -6.85 33.79
CA SER A 462 45.11 -6.48 34.22
C SER A 462 44.17 -7.69 34.23
N ASP A 463 44.18 -8.48 35.31
CA ASP A 463 43.22 -9.56 35.49
C ASP A 463 42.17 -9.15 36.51
N LEU A 464 40.95 -8.89 36.03
CA LEU A 464 39.78 -8.63 36.86
C LEU A 464 39.09 -9.97 37.17
N ASN A 465 39.81 -10.86 37.86
CA ASN A 465 39.25 -12.13 38.31
C ASN A 465 38.61 -11.98 39.71
N MET A 466 37.57 -12.76 39.99
CA MET A 466 36.95 -12.86 41.31
C MET A 466 37.03 -14.29 41.84
N ASP A 467 37.82 -14.47 42.88
CA ASP A 467 37.49 -15.44 43.92
C ASP A 467 36.60 -14.73 44.94
N PHE A 468 35.39 -15.25 45.16
CA PHE A 468 34.33 -14.63 45.98
C PHE A 468 34.67 -14.47 47.48
N ASN A 469 35.85 -14.91 47.94
CA ASN A 469 36.14 -15.13 49.35
C ASN A 469 37.02 -14.06 50.05
N LEU A 470 37.52 -13.03 49.35
CA LEU A 470 38.45 -12.04 49.95
C LEU A 470 38.17 -10.60 49.48
N TYR A 471 37.36 -9.85 50.23
CA TYR A 471 37.01 -8.45 49.90
C TYR A 471 38.22 -7.49 49.91
N ASP A 472 39.15 -7.62 50.86
CA ASP A 472 40.31 -6.71 50.99
C ASP A 472 41.35 -6.87 49.87
N SER A 473 41.54 -8.07 49.34
CA SER A 473 42.45 -8.28 48.19
C SER A 473 41.89 -7.67 46.92
N ASN A 474 40.56 -7.65 46.77
CA ASN A 474 39.90 -7.20 45.55
C ASN A 474 40.11 -5.70 45.29
N GLU A 475 40.07 -4.86 46.33
CA GLU A 475 40.38 -3.43 46.16
C GLU A 475 41.84 -3.20 45.73
N GLN A 476 42.78 -4.01 46.24
CA GLN A 476 44.17 -3.94 45.83
C GLN A 476 44.34 -4.31 44.35
N PHE A 477 43.68 -5.37 43.88
CA PHE A 477 43.69 -5.76 42.46
C PHE A 477 43.07 -4.69 41.55
N ILE A 478 41.97 -4.06 41.97
CA ILE A 478 41.34 -2.95 41.23
C ILE A 478 42.30 -1.76 41.12
N ASN A 479 42.98 -1.41 42.21
CA ASN A 479 43.94 -0.30 42.24
C ASN A 479 45.20 -0.59 41.41
N LEU A 480 45.70 -1.83 41.42
CA LEU A 480 46.81 -2.26 40.56
C LEU A 480 46.41 -2.19 39.09
N THR A 481 45.24 -2.73 38.74
CA THR A 481 44.70 -2.70 37.38
C THR A 481 44.53 -1.26 36.89
N ARG A 482 44.00 -0.38 37.75
CA ARG A 482 43.90 1.06 37.47
C ARG A 482 45.26 1.67 37.14
N ARG A 483 46.31 1.40 37.92
CA ARG A 483 47.67 1.89 37.65
C ARG A 483 48.22 1.38 36.32
N TYR A 484 47.99 0.10 35.98
CA TYR A 484 48.42 -0.43 34.67
C TYR A 484 47.71 0.25 33.51
N ILE A 485 46.39 0.47 33.63
CA ILE A 485 45.60 1.20 32.63
C ILE A 485 46.12 2.63 32.49
N ASP A 486 46.28 3.36 33.59
CA ASP A 486 46.75 4.74 33.61
C ASP A 486 48.15 4.88 32.98
N ASN A 487 49.09 4.01 33.36
CA ASN A 487 50.43 3.99 32.78
C ASN A 487 50.38 3.76 31.26
N THR A 488 49.51 2.86 30.80
CA THR A 488 49.38 2.55 29.36
C THR A 488 48.72 3.70 28.60
N ILE A 489 47.70 4.34 29.18
CA ILE A 489 47.04 5.52 28.59
C ILE A 489 48.01 6.70 28.48
N GLN A 490 48.72 7.03 29.56
CA GLN A 490 49.67 8.15 29.58
C GLN A 490 50.79 7.97 28.56
N ARG A 491 51.23 6.73 28.38
CA ARG A 491 52.19 6.30 27.37
C ARG A 491 51.64 6.54 25.95
N LEU A 492 50.47 5.96 25.63
CA LEU A 492 49.82 6.05 24.32
C LEU A 492 49.35 7.46 23.90
N LEU A 493 49.05 8.33 24.86
CA LEU A 493 48.70 9.74 24.58
C LEU A 493 49.88 10.58 24.09
N ARG A 494 51.12 10.10 24.22
CA ARG A 494 52.30 10.76 23.65
C ARG A 494 52.29 10.68 22.12
N THR A 495 52.71 11.75 21.46
CA THR A 495 52.68 11.84 19.98
C THR A 495 53.70 10.91 19.31
N SER A 496 54.85 10.69 19.96
CA SER A 496 55.96 9.88 19.43
C SER A 496 55.73 8.38 19.45
N GLU A 497 54.72 7.90 20.18
CA GLU A 497 54.56 6.48 20.42
C GLU A 497 53.56 5.81 19.47
N THR A 498 53.95 4.62 19.02
CA THR A 498 53.22 3.76 18.10
C THR A 498 52.51 2.65 18.87
N PHE A 499 51.31 2.30 18.42
CA PHE A 499 50.59 1.12 18.90
C PHE A 499 51.30 -0.16 18.46
N SER A 500 51.16 -1.22 19.26
CA SER A 500 51.78 -2.51 19.03
C SER A 500 51.15 -3.29 17.85
N TYR A 501 49.85 -3.11 17.61
CA TYR A 501 49.13 -3.85 16.56
C TYR A 501 48.22 -2.94 15.73
N ASP A 502 48.06 -3.28 14.46
CA ASP A 502 47.18 -2.64 13.49
C ASP A 502 46.31 -3.69 12.77
N THR A 503 45.00 -3.41 12.64
CA THR A 503 44.08 -4.31 11.94
C THR A 503 42.95 -3.56 11.25
N PHE A 504 42.40 -4.21 10.21
CA PHE A 504 41.16 -3.80 9.56
C PHE A 504 40.01 -4.62 10.12
N VAL A 505 39.00 -3.91 10.61
CA VAL A 505 37.87 -4.46 11.35
C VAL A 505 36.58 -4.24 10.57
N LYS A 506 35.71 -5.24 10.60
CA LYS A 506 34.35 -5.15 10.03
C LYS A 506 33.43 -4.38 10.97
N ASN A 507 32.32 -3.89 10.44
CA ASN A 507 31.31 -3.19 11.25
C ASN A 507 30.76 -4.10 12.35
N LEU A 508 30.49 -3.52 13.52
CA LEU A 508 29.87 -4.25 14.64
C LEU A 508 28.47 -4.75 14.25
N PHE A 509 28.11 -5.92 14.77
CA PHE A 509 26.77 -6.46 14.65
C PHE A 509 25.80 -5.61 15.48
N ASP A 510 24.68 -5.18 14.91
CA ASP A 510 23.70 -4.36 15.62
C ASP A 510 22.78 -5.24 16.49
N GLU A 511 23.04 -5.28 17.79
CA GLU A 511 22.22 -6.03 18.76
C GLU A 511 20.80 -5.49 18.89
N HIS A 512 20.57 -4.22 18.54
CA HIS A 512 19.26 -3.56 18.64
C HIS A 512 18.46 -3.65 17.34
N ALA A 513 19.02 -4.26 16.29
CA ALA A 513 18.26 -4.58 15.10
C ALA A 513 17.08 -5.48 15.50
N GLN A 514 15.86 -5.05 15.16
CA GLN A 514 14.64 -5.79 15.52
C GLN A 514 14.78 -7.26 15.12
N SER A 515 14.69 -8.16 16.10
CA SER A 515 14.60 -9.60 15.87
C SER A 515 13.54 -9.90 14.83
N LEU A 516 13.74 -10.93 14.01
CA LEU A 516 12.80 -11.32 12.95
C LEU A 516 11.37 -11.41 13.50
N ILE A 517 11.17 -11.93 14.71
CA ILE A 517 9.88 -12.02 15.41
C ILE A 517 9.26 -10.63 15.65
N ASN A 518 10.03 -9.66 16.17
CA ASN A 518 9.53 -8.30 16.40
C ASN A 518 9.23 -7.56 15.08
N ARG A 519 9.99 -7.84 14.01
CA ARG A 519 9.67 -7.32 12.66
C ARG A 519 8.36 -7.90 12.14
N TRP A 520 8.06 -9.16 12.44
CA TRP A 520 6.79 -9.78 12.10
C TRP A 520 5.64 -9.22 12.94
N LEU A 521 5.79 -9.09 14.27
CA LEU A 521 4.78 -8.53 15.16
C LEU A 521 4.44 -7.07 14.80
N SER A 522 5.45 -6.22 14.63
CA SER A 522 5.24 -4.83 14.19
C SER A 522 4.60 -4.74 12.81
N LYS A 523 4.93 -5.66 11.90
CA LYS A 523 4.26 -5.73 10.59
C LYS A 523 2.81 -6.19 10.72
N VAL A 524 2.49 -7.11 11.62
CA VAL A 524 1.11 -7.53 11.91
C VAL A 524 0.32 -6.40 12.55
N GLU A 525 0.91 -5.66 13.50
CA GLU A 525 0.31 -4.47 14.13
C GLU A 525 0.07 -3.37 13.10
N TYR A 526 1.04 -3.12 12.21
CA TYR A 526 0.85 -2.19 11.10
C TYR A 526 -0.26 -2.66 10.15
N ILE A 527 -0.30 -3.95 9.79
CA ILE A 527 -1.33 -4.49 8.90
C ILE A 527 -2.70 -4.42 9.58
N SER A 528 -2.81 -4.69 10.88
CA SER A 528 -4.08 -4.60 11.60
C SER A 528 -4.56 -3.15 11.66
N GLU A 529 -3.68 -2.20 11.96
CA GLU A 529 -4.03 -0.77 11.89
C GLU A 529 -4.38 -0.33 10.47
N TYR A 530 -3.61 -0.75 9.47
CA TYR A 530 -3.86 -0.44 8.08
C TYR A 530 -5.22 -1.01 7.63
N LEU A 531 -5.58 -2.22 8.08
CA LEU A 531 -6.87 -2.82 7.82
C LEU A 531 -7.99 -2.09 8.55
N ILE A 532 -7.85 -1.78 9.84
CA ILE A 532 -8.83 -1.02 10.62
C ILE A 532 -9.07 0.35 9.98
N ASP A 533 -8.01 1.02 9.55
CA ASP A 533 -8.12 2.33 8.91
C ASP A 533 -8.76 2.20 7.52
N ASN A 534 -8.41 1.19 6.70
CA ASN A 534 -8.96 0.98 5.35
C ASN A 534 -10.36 0.34 5.29
N LEU A 535 -10.78 -0.39 6.33
CA LEU A 535 -12.13 -0.90 6.45
C LEU A 535 -13.07 0.25 6.80
N GLU A 536 -13.58 0.88 5.75
CA GLU A 536 -14.66 1.85 5.86
C GLU A 536 -15.85 1.19 6.58
N LYS A 537 -16.54 1.93 7.47
CA LYS A 537 -17.64 1.38 8.30
C LYS A 537 -18.70 0.66 7.46
N GLU A 538 -18.88 1.09 6.22
CA GLU A 538 -19.80 0.51 5.24
C GLU A 538 -19.44 -0.93 4.87
N HIS A 539 -18.15 -1.23 4.70
CA HIS A 539 -17.69 -2.59 4.37
C HIS A 539 -17.84 -3.56 5.55
N VAL A 540 -17.65 -3.07 6.79
CA VAL A 540 -17.86 -3.87 8.00
C VAL A 540 -19.33 -4.23 8.17
N LEU A 541 -20.23 -3.27 7.95
CA LEU A 541 -21.67 -3.51 7.99
C LEU A 541 -22.12 -4.47 6.89
N ALA A 542 -21.57 -4.35 5.68
CA ALA A 542 -21.85 -5.29 4.59
C ALA A 542 -21.35 -6.71 4.91
N LEU A 543 -20.16 -6.86 5.50
CA LEU A 543 -19.61 -8.15 5.90
C LEU A 543 -20.41 -8.78 7.06
N LEU A 544 -20.81 -7.98 8.06
CA LEU A 544 -21.66 -8.43 9.15
C LEU A 544 -23.05 -8.83 8.67
N SER A 545 -23.62 -8.09 7.72
CA SER A 545 -24.87 -8.47 7.07
C SER A 545 -24.70 -9.80 6.32
N LEU A 546 -23.60 -9.99 5.61
CA LEU A 546 -23.32 -11.23 4.88
C LEU A 546 -23.15 -12.41 5.85
N LEU A 547 -22.37 -12.25 6.92
CA LEU A 547 -22.24 -13.26 7.98
C LEU A 547 -23.58 -13.54 8.66
N GLY A 548 -24.37 -12.51 8.95
CA GLY A 548 -25.72 -12.63 9.49
C GLY A 548 -26.63 -13.45 8.58
N THR A 549 -26.59 -13.21 7.26
CA THR A 549 -27.36 -14.02 6.30
C THR A 549 -26.89 -15.47 6.24
N ILE A 550 -25.58 -15.74 6.34
CA ILE A 550 -25.05 -17.10 6.38
C ILE A 550 -25.53 -17.83 7.64
N VAL A 551 -25.42 -17.20 8.81
CA VAL A 551 -25.90 -17.77 10.09
C VAL A 551 -27.40 -18.02 10.04
N PHE A 552 -28.18 -17.08 9.48
CA PHE A 552 -29.62 -17.23 9.30
C PHE A 552 -29.95 -18.42 8.38
N MET A 553 -29.25 -18.59 7.27
CA MET A 553 -29.43 -19.73 6.36
C MET A 553 -29.12 -21.06 7.05
N PHE A 554 -28.07 -21.13 7.89
CA PHE A 554 -27.77 -22.33 8.67
C PHE A 554 -28.83 -22.59 9.76
N ALA A 555 -29.33 -21.56 10.43
CA ALA A 555 -30.37 -21.69 11.44
C ALA A 555 -31.69 -22.19 10.85
N VAL A 556 -32.14 -21.62 9.72
CA VAL A 556 -33.33 -22.07 9.00
C VAL A 556 -33.14 -23.50 8.47
N GLY A 557 -31.96 -23.81 7.93
CA GLY A 557 -31.62 -25.17 7.52
C GLY A 557 -31.68 -26.17 8.67
N TYR A 558 -31.17 -25.80 9.84
CA TYR A 558 -31.22 -26.64 11.04
C TYR A 558 -32.66 -26.87 11.53
N VAL A 559 -33.47 -25.81 11.57
CA VAL A 559 -34.89 -25.90 11.95
C VAL A 559 -35.69 -26.76 10.96
N MET A 560 -35.43 -26.64 9.65
CA MET A 560 -36.07 -27.49 8.65
C MET A 560 -35.70 -28.97 8.81
N VAL A 561 -34.43 -29.28 9.06
CA VAL A 561 -34.00 -30.67 9.35
C VAL A 561 -34.65 -31.19 10.63
N TYR A 562 -34.80 -30.34 11.65
CA TYR A 562 -35.49 -30.69 12.89
C TYR A 562 -36.96 -31.04 12.63
N PHE A 563 -37.70 -30.21 11.87
CA PHE A 563 -39.09 -30.50 11.52
C PHE A 563 -39.24 -31.78 10.69
N VAL A 564 -38.34 -32.02 9.73
CA VAL A 564 -38.35 -33.27 8.94
C VAL A 564 -38.14 -34.49 9.83
N ARG A 565 -37.24 -34.43 10.82
CA ARG A 565 -37.05 -35.54 11.78
C ARG A 565 -38.28 -35.78 12.65
N VAL A 566 -38.90 -34.72 13.16
CA VAL A 566 -40.14 -34.83 13.95
C VAL A 566 -41.27 -35.41 13.10
N GLU A 567 -41.35 -35.04 11.83
CA GLU A 567 -42.33 -35.59 10.90
C GLU A 567 -42.05 -37.06 10.53
N GLU A 568 -40.77 -37.44 10.34
CA GLU A 568 -40.38 -38.84 10.20
C GLU A 568 -40.76 -39.69 11.42
N GLU A 569 -40.58 -39.17 12.63
CA GLU A 569 -40.98 -39.86 13.87
C GLU A 569 -42.51 -39.99 13.97
N ASN A 570 -43.25 -38.94 13.63
CA ASN A 570 -44.71 -38.97 13.57
C ASN A 570 -45.24 -39.93 12.48
N LEU A 571 -44.57 -40.05 11.34
CA LEU A 571 -44.91 -40.98 10.26
C LEU A 571 -44.58 -42.43 10.65
N LYS A 572 -43.48 -42.66 11.38
CA LYS A 572 -43.14 -43.96 11.97
C LYS A 572 -44.17 -44.40 13.01
N GLN A 573 -44.65 -43.49 13.85
CA GLN A 573 -45.73 -43.77 14.81
C GLN A 573 -47.07 -44.07 14.14
N LYS A 574 -47.34 -43.47 12.97
CA LYS A 574 -48.55 -43.72 12.16
C LYS A 574 -48.51 -45.00 11.31
N GLY A 575 -47.46 -45.83 11.43
CA GLY A 575 -47.42 -47.16 10.81
C GLY A 575 -47.24 -47.19 9.28
N HIS A 576 -46.94 -46.06 8.64
CA HIS A 576 -46.55 -46.02 7.23
C HIS A 576 -45.03 -46.01 7.11
N LEU A 577 -44.41 -47.18 7.28
CA LEU A 577 -43.17 -47.66 6.65
C LEU A 577 -42.61 -48.85 7.47
N ASN A 578 -43.10 -50.05 7.15
CA ASN A 578 -42.52 -51.30 7.66
C ASN A 578 -41.45 -51.82 6.69
N GLY A 579 -40.23 -51.95 7.22
CA GLY A 579 -39.31 -53.07 7.00
C GLY A 579 -38.67 -53.26 5.61
N GLY A 580 -37.38 -52.95 5.49
CA GLY A 580 -36.54 -53.46 4.40
C GLY A 580 -35.09 -52.97 4.41
N ASN A 581 -34.22 -53.71 5.10
CA ASN A 581 -32.75 -53.83 4.93
C ASN A 581 -31.92 -52.55 4.68
N SER A 582 -31.29 -52.06 5.74
CA SER A 582 -30.18 -51.10 5.67
C SER A 582 -28.87 -51.77 5.25
N THR A 583 -28.75 -52.11 3.97
CA THR A 583 -27.45 -52.17 3.29
C THR A 583 -27.10 -50.78 2.81
N SER A 584 -26.05 -50.19 3.40
CA SER A 584 -25.20 -49.15 2.82
C SER A 584 -25.90 -48.07 1.97
N LEU A 585 -26.37 -46.99 2.58
CA LEU A 585 -26.46 -45.70 1.89
C LEU A 585 -25.08 -45.03 1.91
N LYS A 586 -24.13 -45.67 1.20
CA LYS A 586 -23.18 -44.89 0.41
C LYS A 586 -24.07 -43.99 -0.44
N GLN A 587 -23.99 -42.68 -0.24
CA GLN A 587 -24.52 -41.72 -1.19
C GLN A 587 -24.15 -42.21 -2.59
N SER A 588 -25.13 -42.62 -3.39
CA SER A 588 -24.94 -42.72 -4.82
C SER A 588 -24.67 -41.28 -5.27
N ARG A 589 -23.38 -40.91 -5.30
CA ARG A 589 -22.92 -39.92 -6.25
C ARG A 589 -23.25 -40.54 -7.60
N SER A 590 -24.44 -40.27 -8.12
CA SER A 590 -24.64 -40.36 -9.55
C SER A 590 -23.48 -39.59 -10.18
N PRO A 591 -22.69 -40.20 -11.08
CA PRO A 591 -21.59 -39.50 -11.71
C PRO A 591 -22.15 -38.21 -12.32
N PRO A 592 -21.43 -37.07 -12.26
CA PRO A 592 -21.92 -35.83 -12.85
C PRO A 592 -22.16 -36.05 -14.35
N GLU A 593 -23.43 -36.22 -14.72
CA GLU A 593 -23.83 -36.40 -16.11
C GLU A 593 -23.70 -35.08 -16.86
N LEU A 594 -22.94 -35.11 -17.96
CA LEU A 594 -22.88 -34.00 -18.89
C LEU A 594 -24.20 -33.94 -19.66
N LYS A 595 -25.06 -32.97 -19.32
CA LYS A 595 -26.34 -32.77 -20.02
C LYS A 595 -26.11 -32.04 -21.34
N LEU A 596 -26.24 -32.76 -22.46
CA LEU A 596 -26.22 -32.17 -23.79
C LEU A 596 -27.64 -31.77 -24.20
N HIS A 597 -27.87 -30.48 -24.44
CA HIS A 597 -29.19 -29.96 -24.79
C HIS A 597 -29.36 -29.76 -26.30
N GLU A 598 -30.47 -30.21 -26.88
CA GLU A 598 -30.83 -29.85 -28.26
C GLU A 598 -31.31 -28.38 -28.31
N LEU A 599 -30.72 -27.57 -29.20
CA LEU A 599 -31.17 -26.21 -29.48
C LEU A 599 -32.48 -26.24 -30.28
N ARG A 600 -33.56 -25.84 -29.62
CA ARG A 600 -34.91 -25.64 -30.17
C ARG A 600 -35.41 -24.25 -29.80
N ALA A 601 -36.46 -23.77 -30.47
CA ALA A 601 -37.06 -22.46 -30.19
C ALA A 601 -37.37 -22.25 -28.69
N GLU A 602 -37.93 -23.26 -28.03
CA GLU A 602 -38.26 -23.23 -26.59
C GLU A 602 -37.04 -22.98 -25.68
N LYS A 603 -35.89 -23.60 -26.01
CA LYS A 603 -34.66 -23.51 -25.22
C LYS A 603 -33.75 -22.37 -25.68
N TYR A 604 -34.00 -21.79 -26.85
CA TYR A 604 -33.17 -20.76 -27.46
C TYR A 604 -32.98 -19.53 -26.55
N ASN A 605 -34.07 -19.05 -25.95
CA ASN A 605 -34.02 -17.89 -25.06
C ASN A 605 -33.12 -18.16 -23.85
N GLY A 606 -33.27 -19.31 -23.19
CA GLY A 606 -32.44 -19.67 -22.03
C GLY A 606 -30.99 -20.00 -22.37
N MET A 607 -30.73 -20.58 -23.55
CA MET A 607 -29.38 -20.99 -23.95
C MET A 607 -28.60 -19.92 -24.69
N VAL A 608 -29.23 -18.85 -25.19
CA VAL A 608 -28.55 -17.82 -26.00
C VAL A 608 -28.88 -16.40 -25.54
N ARG A 609 -30.16 -16.01 -25.48
CA ARG A 609 -30.55 -14.60 -25.23
C ARG A 609 -30.48 -14.18 -23.76
N LEU A 610 -30.83 -15.07 -22.83
CA LEU A 610 -30.97 -14.79 -21.40
C LEU A 610 -29.84 -15.42 -20.55
N LEU A 611 -28.68 -15.65 -21.17
CA LEU A 611 -27.49 -16.14 -20.47
C LEU A 611 -27.01 -15.12 -19.43
N LYS A 612 -26.71 -15.59 -18.22
CA LYS A 612 -26.07 -14.79 -17.17
C LYS A 612 -24.67 -14.30 -17.61
N PRO A 613 -24.21 -13.13 -17.13
CA PRO A 613 -22.86 -12.65 -17.42
C PRO A 613 -21.82 -13.68 -16.97
N GLY A 614 -20.86 -13.97 -17.85
CA GLY A 614 -19.82 -14.98 -17.62
C GLY A 614 -20.17 -16.39 -18.10
N CYS A 615 -21.43 -16.66 -18.48
CA CYS A 615 -21.83 -17.93 -19.06
C CYS A 615 -21.66 -17.96 -20.60
N ARG A 616 -21.28 -19.11 -21.15
CA ARG A 616 -21.16 -19.35 -22.60
C ARG A 616 -21.86 -20.65 -22.98
N THR A 617 -22.45 -20.69 -24.18
CA THR A 617 -23.08 -21.91 -24.70
C THR A 617 -22.28 -22.42 -25.88
N ILE A 618 -21.86 -23.68 -25.85
CA ILE A 618 -21.10 -24.35 -26.90
C ILE A 618 -22.03 -25.31 -27.62
N ILE A 619 -22.24 -25.09 -28.91
CA ILE A 619 -23.23 -25.79 -29.73
C ILE A 619 -22.55 -26.48 -30.90
N LEU A 620 -22.76 -27.79 -31.03
CA LEU A 620 -22.36 -28.59 -32.20
C LEU A 620 -23.48 -28.61 -33.25
N ILE A 621 -23.16 -28.28 -34.50
CA ILE A 621 -24.09 -28.42 -35.62
C ILE A 621 -23.99 -29.84 -36.19
N THR A 622 -25.12 -30.55 -36.20
CA THR A 622 -25.23 -31.92 -36.71
C THR A 622 -26.37 -32.07 -37.72
N ASP A 623 -26.28 -33.10 -38.54
CA ASP A 623 -27.39 -33.59 -39.38
C ASP A 623 -27.99 -34.86 -38.74
N ILE A 624 -29.22 -35.24 -39.10
CA ILE A 624 -29.90 -36.42 -38.55
C ILE A 624 -29.04 -37.68 -38.73
N LYS A 625 -28.37 -37.80 -39.89
CA LYS A 625 -27.52 -38.96 -40.23
C LYS A 625 -26.17 -38.96 -39.49
N THR A 626 -25.57 -37.79 -39.27
CA THR A 626 -24.21 -37.65 -38.68
C THR A 626 -24.24 -37.49 -37.17
N ARG A 627 -25.40 -37.14 -36.59
CA ARG A 627 -25.64 -37.00 -35.15
C ARG A 627 -25.09 -38.17 -34.30
N PRO A 628 -25.40 -39.45 -34.58
CA PRO A 628 -24.92 -40.55 -33.74
C PRO A 628 -23.39 -40.73 -33.79
N LYS A 629 -22.71 -40.26 -34.84
CA LYS A 629 -21.25 -40.35 -35.00
C LYS A 629 -20.52 -39.19 -34.30
N LEU A 630 -21.02 -37.97 -34.45
CA LEU A 630 -20.34 -36.76 -33.96
C LEU A 630 -20.59 -36.48 -32.48
N ILE A 631 -21.77 -36.83 -31.93
CA ILE A 631 -22.09 -36.58 -30.53
C ILE A 631 -21.12 -37.28 -29.55
N PRO A 632 -20.77 -38.58 -29.72
CA PRO A 632 -19.81 -39.23 -28.84
C PRO A 632 -18.44 -38.56 -28.82
N SER A 633 -17.92 -38.18 -29.99
CA SER A 633 -16.63 -37.47 -30.11
C SER A 633 -16.69 -36.08 -29.45
N PHE A 634 -17.77 -35.33 -29.69
CA PHE A 634 -18.02 -34.05 -29.04
C PHE A 634 -18.13 -34.19 -27.52
N HIS A 635 -18.91 -35.17 -27.05
CA HIS A 635 -19.09 -35.47 -25.63
C HIS A 635 -17.74 -35.78 -24.94
N LYS A 636 -16.87 -36.57 -25.59
CA LYS A 636 -15.51 -36.83 -25.11
C LYS A 636 -14.69 -35.56 -24.98
N ALA A 637 -14.76 -34.66 -25.98
CA ALA A 637 -14.01 -33.40 -25.97
C ALA A 637 -14.46 -32.44 -24.86
N VAL A 638 -15.77 -32.36 -24.58
CA VAL A 638 -16.30 -31.44 -23.56
C VAL A 638 -16.42 -32.03 -22.15
N TRP A 639 -16.21 -33.35 -22.00
CA TRP A 639 -16.25 -34.07 -20.72
C TRP A 639 -15.40 -33.48 -19.58
N PRO A 640 -14.17 -32.95 -19.84
CA PRO A 640 -13.37 -32.33 -18.79
C PRO A 640 -14.08 -31.15 -18.11
N TYR A 641 -14.93 -30.44 -18.86
CA TYR A 641 -15.58 -29.21 -18.42
C TYR A 641 -16.96 -29.43 -17.78
N ARG A 642 -17.39 -30.68 -17.56
CA ARG A 642 -18.73 -31.05 -17.04
C ARG A 642 -19.08 -30.46 -15.66
N LYS A 643 -18.08 -30.09 -14.85
CA LYS A 643 -18.28 -29.49 -13.52
C LYS A 643 -18.50 -27.97 -13.57
N SER A 644 -18.30 -27.34 -14.72
CA SER A 644 -18.43 -25.89 -14.86
C SER A 644 -19.90 -25.49 -14.88
N LYS A 645 -20.29 -24.58 -13.98
CA LYS A 645 -21.65 -23.99 -13.95
C LYS A 645 -21.82 -22.85 -14.97
N THR A 646 -20.73 -22.44 -15.62
CA THR A 646 -20.67 -21.32 -16.56
C THR A 646 -20.76 -21.76 -18.02
N LEU A 647 -20.64 -23.06 -18.32
CA LEU A 647 -20.71 -23.57 -19.68
C LEU A 647 -21.96 -24.41 -19.86
N LEU A 648 -22.70 -24.12 -20.93
CA LEU A 648 -23.80 -24.97 -21.39
C LEU A 648 -23.37 -25.66 -22.68
N PHE A 649 -23.62 -26.96 -22.77
CA PHE A 649 -23.29 -27.76 -23.94
C PHE A 649 -24.56 -28.18 -24.65
N GLY A 650 -24.57 -28.05 -25.97
CA GLY A 650 -25.71 -28.44 -26.77
C GLY A 650 -25.36 -28.86 -28.19
N HIS A 651 -26.37 -29.32 -28.91
CA HIS A 651 -26.27 -29.58 -30.33
C HIS A 651 -27.49 -28.99 -31.06
N MET A 652 -27.32 -28.63 -32.32
CA MET A 652 -28.37 -28.10 -33.18
C MET A 652 -28.47 -28.96 -34.44
N LEU A 653 -29.68 -29.33 -34.82
CA LEU A 653 -29.93 -29.96 -36.12
C LEU A 653 -29.97 -28.89 -37.21
N ILE A 654 -29.17 -29.08 -38.26
CA ILE A 654 -29.04 -28.10 -39.35
C ILE A 654 -30.38 -27.83 -40.03
N GLU A 655 -31.22 -28.84 -40.24
CA GLU A 655 -32.54 -28.69 -40.86
C GLU A 655 -33.45 -27.71 -40.11
N LYS A 656 -33.38 -27.72 -38.77
CA LYS A 656 -34.17 -26.83 -37.91
C LYS A 656 -33.52 -25.45 -37.74
N GLY A 657 -32.19 -25.37 -37.83
CA GLY A 657 -31.42 -24.18 -37.48
C GLY A 657 -30.75 -23.45 -38.64
N LEU A 658 -30.96 -23.87 -39.90
CA LEU A 658 -30.23 -23.32 -41.05
C LEU A 658 -30.46 -21.82 -41.25
N LEU A 659 -31.72 -21.38 -41.19
CA LEU A 659 -32.10 -19.96 -41.33
C LEU A 659 -31.46 -19.11 -40.23
N TRP A 660 -31.51 -19.61 -38.99
CA TRP A 660 -30.90 -18.97 -37.84
C TRP A 660 -29.38 -18.85 -38.01
N TYR A 661 -28.72 -19.93 -38.46
CA TYR A 661 -27.28 -19.94 -38.67
C TYR A 661 -26.85 -19.03 -39.83
N SER A 662 -27.60 -19.01 -40.93
CA SER A 662 -27.31 -18.11 -42.06
C SER A 662 -27.44 -16.64 -41.66
N GLU A 663 -28.43 -16.32 -40.83
CA GLU A 663 -28.65 -14.97 -40.35
C GLU A 663 -27.58 -14.55 -39.34
N LEU A 664 -27.16 -15.48 -38.46
CA LEU A 664 -26.05 -15.24 -37.53
C LEU A 664 -24.74 -14.92 -38.27
N LEU A 665 -24.43 -15.66 -39.35
CA LEU A 665 -23.25 -15.39 -40.17
C LEU A 665 -23.38 -14.07 -40.95
N ARG A 666 -24.56 -13.77 -41.51
CA ARG A 666 -24.84 -12.49 -42.18
C ARG A 666 -24.58 -11.31 -41.25
N LEU A 667 -25.03 -11.39 -40.00
CA LEU A 667 -24.84 -10.33 -39.01
C LEU A 667 -23.39 -10.14 -38.57
N SER A 668 -22.54 -11.14 -38.76
CA SER A 668 -21.11 -11.05 -38.44
C SER A 668 -20.24 -10.45 -39.55
N LEU A 669 -20.80 -10.30 -40.76
CA LEU A 669 -20.12 -9.78 -41.93
C LEU A 669 -20.60 -8.34 -42.21
N CYS A 670 -19.70 -7.47 -42.68
CA CYS A 670 -20.05 -6.09 -43.04
C CYS A 670 -20.78 -5.97 -44.40
N GLU A 671 -20.84 -7.04 -45.20
CA GLU A 671 -21.46 -7.04 -46.54
C GLU A 671 -22.90 -7.59 -46.52
N SER A 672 -23.84 -6.86 -47.14
CA SER A 672 -25.25 -7.24 -47.28
C SER A 672 -25.51 -8.22 -48.44
N LYS A 673 -24.73 -9.30 -48.55
CA LYS A 673 -24.98 -10.36 -49.55
C LYS A 673 -25.80 -11.50 -48.94
N THR A 674 -26.78 -12.01 -49.70
CA THR A 674 -27.53 -13.20 -49.34
C THR A 674 -26.69 -14.45 -49.64
N PHE A 675 -26.27 -15.16 -48.60
CA PHE A 675 -25.43 -16.37 -48.75
C PHE A 675 -26.30 -17.60 -48.99
N LYS A 676 -26.08 -18.30 -50.12
CA LYS A 676 -26.58 -19.67 -50.31
C LYS A 676 -25.63 -20.64 -49.62
N ILE A 677 -25.91 -20.95 -48.36
CA ILE A 677 -25.10 -21.87 -47.56
C ILE A 677 -25.49 -23.32 -47.88
N ASN A 678 -24.51 -24.16 -48.21
CA ASN A 678 -24.74 -25.59 -48.37
C ASN A 678 -24.82 -26.27 -47.00
N PRO A 679 -25.96 -26.89 -46.61
CA PRO A 679 -26.14 -27.48 -45.27
C PRO A 679 -25.14 -28.59 -44.96
N ARG A 680 -24.66 -29.33 -45.97
CA ARG A 680 -23.66 -30.39 -45.79
C ARG A 680 -22.31 -29.86 -45.31
N ASN A 681 -21.94 -28.64 -45.70
CA ASN A 681 -20.70 -28.01 -45.28
C ASN A 681 -20.77 -27.43 -43.85
N CYS A 682 -21.96 -27.33 -43.25
CA CYS A 682 -22.12 -26.80 -41.90
C CYS A 682 -21.98 -27.88 -40.82
N VAL A 683 -22.10 -29.15 -41.21
CA VAL A 683 -22.00 -30.30 -40.31
C VAL A 683 -20.60 -30.35 -39.68
N GLY A 684 -20.53 -30.59 -38.37
CA GLY A 684 -19.27 -30.63 -37.62
C GLY A 684 -18.72 -29.26 -37.21
N THR A 685 -19.46 -28.18 -37.47
CA THR A 685 -19.13 -26.84 -36.96
C THR A 685 -19.52 -26.73 -35.49
N VAL A 686 -18.62 -26.19 -34.65
CA VAL A 686 -18.89 -25.90 -33.24
C VAL A 686 -18.88 -24.39 -33.03
N ILE A 687 -19.90 -23.86 -32.35
CA ILE A 687 -20.06 -22.44 -32.10
C ILE A 687 -20.12 -22.19 -30.60
N ALA A 688 -19.28 -21.30 -30.10
CA ALA A 688 -19.33 -20.82 -28.72
C ALA A 688 -19.97 -19.43 -28.66
N LEU A 689 -21.15 -19.34 -28.06
CA LEU A 689 -21.98 -18.14 -27.99
C LEU A 689 -21.83 -17.45 -26.63
N ASN A 690 -21.65 -16.13 -26.64
CA ASN A 690 -21.70 -15.30 -25.42
C ASN A 690 -22.91 -14.36 -25.47
N GLY A 691 -24.01 -14.78 -24.85
CA GLY A 691 -25.28 -14.06 -24.87
C GLY A 691 -25.20 -12.60 -24.42
N HIS A 692 -24.47 -12.34 -23.32
CA HIS A 692 -24.36 -11.02 -22.70
C HIS A 692 -23.51 -10.03 -23.51
N ARG A 693 -22.34 -10.48 -23.99
CA ARG A 693 -21.42 -9.62 -24.77
C ARG A 693 -21.69 -9.65 -26.28
N LYS A 694 -22.71 -10.39 -26.73
CA LYS A 694 -23.18 -10.50 -28.12
C LYS A 694 -22.05 -10.76 -29.13
N TYR A 695 -21.27 -11.80 -28.87
CA TYR A 695 -20.29 -12.30 -29.83
C TYR A 695 -20.29 -13.82 -29.84
N PHE A 696 -19.76 -14.42 -30.91
CA PHE A 696 -19.51 -15.85 -30.99
C PHE A 696 -18.11 -16.17 -31.50
N CYS A 697 -17.63 -17.36 -31.17
CA CYS A 697 -16.43 -17.97 -31.72
C CYS A 697 -16.83 -19.24 -32.47
N MET A 698 -16.13 -19.57 -33.55
CA MET A 698 -16.48 -20.70 -34.41
C MET A 698 -15.27 -21.60 -34.64
N TYR A 699 -15.49 -22.91 -34.49
CA TYR A 699 -14.60 -23.97 -34.93
C TYR A 699 -15.22 -24.66 -36.14
N HIS A 700 -14.40 -24.87 -37.18
CA HIS A 700 -14.77 -25.68 -38.33
C HIS A 700 -13.50 -26.34 -38.89
N ALA A 701 -13.59 -27.61 -39.31
CA ALA A 701 -12.41 -28.40 -39.71
C ALA A 701 -11.62 -27.75 -40.86
N LYS A 702 -12.30 -27.04 -41.77
CA LYS A 702 -11.70 -26.30 -42.90
C LYS A 702 -11.33 -24.84 -42.57
N HIS A 703 -11.51 -24.38 -41.33
CA HIS A 703 -11.24 -23.00 -40.95
C HIS A 703 -9.72 -22.71 -40.89
N PRO A 704 -9.23 -21.53 -41.31
CA PRO A 704 -7.79 -21.24 -41.33
C PRO A 704 -7.11 -21.38 -39.95
N GLU A 705 -7.84 -21.10 -38.87
CA GLU A 705 -7.32 -21.20 -37.49
C GLU A 705 -6.90 -22.61 -37.08
N THR A 706 -7.47 -23.66 -37.69
CA THR A 706 -7.16 -25.06 -37.37
C THR A 706 -5.99 -25.61 -38.22
N ASN A 707 -5.74 -25.04 -39.40
CA ASN A 707 -4.69 -25.49 -40.31
C ASN A 707 -3.28 -24.98 -39.89
N ASN A 708 -3.23 -23.87 -39.14
CA ASN A 708 -1.98 -23.35 -38.56
C ASN A 708 -1.37 -24.29 -37.50
N ASP A 709 -2.19 -25.08 -36.81
CA ASP A 709 -1.73 -26.00 -35.76
C ASP A 709 -0.90 -27.16 -36.31
N ARG A 710 -1.25 -27.71 -37.49
CA ARG A 710 -0.45 -28.75 -38.17
C ARG A 710 0.94 -28.24 -38.56
N LYS A 711 1.04 -27.01 -39.07
CA LYS A 711 2.32 -26.38 -39.43
C LYS A 711 3.18 -26.06 -38.20
N ARG A 712 2.57 -25.71 -37.07
CA ARG A 712 3.28 -25.42 -35.82
C ARG A 712 3.77 -26.70 -35.11
N LEU A 713 2.97 -27.76 -35.12
CA LEU A 713 3.36 -29.08 -34.60
C LEU A 713 4.52 -29.69 -35.41
N MET A 714 4.50 -29.56 -36.75
CA MET A 714 5.63 -29.92 -37.61
C MET A 714 6.89 -29.09 -37.32
N LYS A 715 6.75 -27.78 -37.04
CA LYS A 715 7.89 -26.94 -36.63
C LYS A 715 8.46 -27.31 -35.27
N MET A 716 7.61 -27.68 -34.29
CA MET A 716 8.06 -28.18 -32.99
C MET A 716 8.78 -29.51 -33.13
N LYS A 717 8.27 -30.46 -33.92
CA LYS A 717 8.94 -31.74 -34.20
C LYS A 717 10.33 -31.55 -34.81
N LYS A 718 10.44 -30.63 -35.78
CA LYS A 718 11.72 -30.26 -36.43
C LYS A 718 12.70 -29.51 -35.51
N HIS A 719 12.23 -28.95 -34.40
CA HIS A 719 13.06 -28.36 -33.35
C HIS A 719 13.55 -29.41 -32.35
N LEU A 720 12.68 -30.36 -31.96
CA LEU A 720 13.04 -31.47 -31.09
C LEU A 720 14.01 -32.48 -31.72
N GLU A 721 13.99 -32.65 -33.05
CA GLU A 721 14.96 -33.51 -33.77
C GLU A 721 16.37 -32.90 -33.86
N ARG A 722 16.58 -31.63 -33.47
CA ARG A 722 17.88 -30.93 -33.56
C ARG A 722 18.68 -30.90 -32.26
N ASP A 723 18.08 -31.21 -31.12
CA ASP A 723 18.75 -31.21 -29.81
C ASP A 723 19.19 -32.63 -29.42
N THR A 724 20.37 -33.04 -29.90
CA THR A 724 20.99 -34.34 -29.61
C THR A 724 21.78 -34.31 -28.29
N THR A 725 21.14 -34.08 -27.15
CA THR A 725 21.84 -34.11 -25.84
C THR A 725 21.19 -34.99 -24.77
N ASP A 726 20.16 -35.77 -25.08
CA ASP A 726 19.58 -36.68 -24.08
C ASP A 726 19.11 -38.02 -24.69
N PRO A 727 19.82 -39.14 -24.49
CA PRO A 727 19.48 -40.44 -25.08
C PRO A 727 18.29 -41.15 -24.40
N GLU A 728 17.69 -40.62 -23.33
CA GLU A 728 16.56 -41.27 -22.63
C GLU A 728 15.16 -40.78 -23.02
N ILE A 729 15.05 -39.80 -23.92
CA ILE A 729 13.74 -39.25 -24.35
C ILE A 729 13.20 -39.97 -25.61
N GLY A 730 13.99 -40.85 -26.22
CA GLY A 730 13.67 -41.53 -27.49
C GLY A 730 12.69 -42.71 -27.43
N ALA A 731 12.17 -43.11 -26.26
CA ALA A 731 11.47 -44.39 -26.11
C ALA A 731 9.93 -44.32 -26.10
N PHE A 732 9.31 -43.15 -26.31
CA PHE A 732 7.86 -43.01 -26.06
C PHE A 732 7.06 -42.28 -27.15
N VAL A 733 7.42 -42.38 -28.43
CA VAL A 733 6.43 -42.24 -29.51
C VAL A 733 6.87 -43.10 -30.69
N GLU A 734 6.43 -44.35 -30.69
CA GLU A 734 6.49 -45.23 -31.87
C GLU A 734 5.13 -45.17 -32.56
N VAL A 735 4.99 -44.36 -33.60
CA VAL A 735 3.92 -44.51 -34.60
C VAL A 735 4.47 -44.15 -35.97
N ASN A 736 4.31 -45.12 -36.88
CA ASN A 736 4.93 -45.25 -38.18
C ASN A 736 4.81 -44.02 -39.10
N SER A 737 5.92 -43.80 -39.81
CA SER A 737 6.07 -42.95 -40.97
C SER A 737 5.29 -43.49 -42.17
N ASP A 738 4.41 -42.68 -42.73
CA ASP A 738 4.15 -42.68 -44.17
C ASP A 738 4.20 -41.22 -44.64
N GLU A 739 5.28 -40.88 -45.34
CA GLU A 739 5.40 -39.67 -46.14
C GLU A 739 4.66 -39.88 -47.47
N SER A 740 3.72 -39.00 -47.78
CA SER A 740 3.40 -38.66 -49.17
C SER A 740 2.52 -37.40 -49.22
N ASP A 741 3.06 -36.42 -49.93
CA ASP A 741 2.46 -35.45 -50.85
C ASP A 741 1.10 -34.79 -50.61
N CYS A 742 1.08 -33.54 -51.07
CA CYS A 742 -0.04 -32.63 -51.12
C CYS A 742 -1.18 -33.18 -51.99
N GLU A 743 -2.09 -33.95 -51.41
CA GLU A 743 -3.45 -34.10 -51.94
C GLU A 743 -4.46 -33.52 -50.93
N GLN A 744 -5.56 -32.95 -51.45
CA GLN A 744 -6.70 -32.54 -50.63
C GLN A 744 -7.21 -33.75 -49.85
N LYS A 745 -6.71 -33.91 -48.62
CA LYS A 745 -7.09 -35.01 -47.73
C LYS A 745 -8.61 -35.00 -47.58
N ILE A 746 -9.27 -35.99 -48.17
CA ILE A 746 -10.71 -36.18 -48.06
C ILE A 746 -11.01 -36.27 -46.57
N LEU A 747 -11.64 -35.23 -46.02
CA LEU A 747 -12.05 -35.20 -44.63
C LEU A 747 -13.23 -36.16 -44.49
N LEU A 748 -12.97 -37.34 -43.93
CA LEU A 748 -14.02 -38.26 -43.53
C LEU A 748 -14.87 -37.61 -42.44
N GLU A 749 -16.19 -37.83 -42.48
CA GLU A 749 -17.15 -37.24 -41.54
C GLU A 749 -16.80 -37.54 -40.07
N GLU A 750 -16.07 -38.62 -39.82
CA GLU A 750 -15.66 -39.10 -38.50
C GLU A 750 -14.53 -38.26 -37.88
N ASN A 751 -13.74 -37.57 -38.70
CA ASN A 751 -12.56 -36.82 -38.28
C ASN A 751 -12.80 -35.30 -38.20
N LEU A 752 -14.07 -34.86 -38.30
CA LEU A 752 -14.41 -33.43 -38.31
C LEU A 752 -14.10 -32.72 -36.97
N LEU A 753 -14.04 -33.46 -35.86
CA LEU A 753 -13.86 -32.93 -34.51
C LEU A 753 -12.47 -33.17 -33.91
N ASP A 754 -11.51 -33.73 -34.64
CA ASP A 754 -10.18 -34.08 -34.10
C ASP A 754 -9.41 -32.88 -33.54
N GLY A 755 -9.60 -31.68 -34.11
CA GLY A 755 -8.96 -30.44 -33.63
C GLY A 755 -9.75 -29.69 -32.55
N LEU A 756 -10.89 -30.22 -32.11
CA LEU A 756 -11.82 -29.49 -31.24
C LEU A 756 -11.26 -29.24 -29.84
N SER A 757 -10.52 -30.20 -29.25
CA SER A 757 -9.96 -30.06 -27.90
C SER A 757 -8.98 -28.89 -27.81
N ASN A 758 -8.05 -28.79 -28.76
CA ASN A 758 -7.08 -27.70 -28.81
C ASN A 758 -7.75 -26.35 -29.02
N TRP A 759 -8.81 -26.31 -29.83
CA TRP A 759 -9.59 -25.09 -30.03
C TRP A 759 -10.35 -24.68 -28.77
N LEU A 760 -10.89 -25.62 -27.99
CA LEU A 760 -11.55 -25.34 -26.71
C LEU A 760 -10.58 -24.73 -25.68
N ASP A 761 -9.34 -25.22 -25.60
CA ASP A 761 -8.33 -24.63 -24.71
C ASP A 761 -8.04 -23.17 -25.08
N ARG A 762 -7.86 -22.88 -26.38
CA ARG A 762 -7.69 -21.51 -26.89
C ARG A 762 -8.92 -20.63 -26.65
N LEU A 763 -10.13 -21.19 -26.75
CA LEU A 763 -11.37 -20.48 -26.47
C LEU A 763 -11.45 -20.01 -25.01
N PHE A 764 -10.94 -20.83 -24.08
CA PHE A 764 -10.91 -20.49 -22.65
C PHE A 764 -9.74 -19.57 -22.28
N GLU A 765 -8.59 -19.72 -22.94
CA GLU A 765 -7.48 -18.76 -22.87
C GLU A 765 -7.87 -17.39 -23.45
N GLY A 766 -8.79 -17.38 -24.43
CA GLY A 766 -9.31 -16.18 -25.08
C GLY A 766 -8.56 -15.78 -26.35
N SER A 767 -7.77 -16.70 -26.92
CA SER A 767 -6.93 -16.53 -28.11
C SER A 767 -7.64 -16.90 -29.44
N THR A 768 -8.94 -17.22 -29.41
CA THR A 768 -9.78 -17.46 -30.60
C THR A 768 -10.41 -16.18 -31.13
N HIS A 769 -10.63 -16.12 -32.45
CA HIS A 769 -11.29 -14.98 -33.08
C HIS A 769 -12.76 -14.82 -32.63
N ARG A 770 -13.18 -13.57 -32.40
CA ARG A 770 -14.52 -13.22 -31.91
C ARG A 770 -15.29 -12.46 -32.97
N TYR A 771 -16.43 -13.01 -33.36
CA TYR A 771 -17.36 -12.40 -34.29
C TYR A 771 -18.46 -11.67 -33.50
N SER A 772 -18.43 -10.34 -33.53
CA SER A 772 -19.42 -9.50 -32.83
C SER A 772 -20.70 -9.35 -33.63
N VAL A 773 -21.83 -9.33 -32.93
CA VAL A 773 -23.16 -9.23 -33.53
C VAL A 773 -23.98 -8.17 -32.79
N ASN A 774 -24.77 -7.38 -33.51
CA ASN A 774 -25.57 -6.29 -32.93
C ASN A 774 -26.76 -6.82 -32.09
N TYR A 775 -27.43 -7.87 -32.57
CA TYR A 775 -28.55 -8.54 -31.91
C TYR A 775 -28.60 -10.04 -32.26
N TRP A 776 -29.11 -10.86 -31.34
CA TRP A 776 -29.29 -12.29 -31.61
C TRP A 776 -30.49 -12.54 -32.53
N PRO A 777 -30.34 -13.26 -33.66
CA PRO A 777 -31.45 -13.52 -34.57
C PRO A 777 -32.47 -14.47 -33.94
N ASP A 778 -33.74 -14.32 -34.29
CA ASP A 778 -34.79 -15.20 -33.76
C ASP A 778 -34.64 -16.62 -34.32
N PHE A 779 -34.90 -17.62 -33.47
CA PHE A 779 -34.84 -19.02 -33.85
C PHE A 779 -36.18 -19.43 -34.48
N PRO A 780 -36.19 -20.17 -35.61
CA PRO A 780 -37.42 -20.55 -36.29
C PRO A 780 -38.32 -21.41 -35.38
N THR A 781 -39.62 -21.10 -35.37
CA THR A 781 -40.64 -21.71 -34.49
C THR A 781 -41.43 -22.84 -35.15
N LYS A 782 -41.03 -23.31 -36.34
CA LYS A 782 -41.75 -24.33 -37.12
C LYS A 782 -41.00 -25.65 -37.13
#